data_AF-A0A8S0V6M3-F1
#
_entry.id   AF-A0A8S0V6M3-F1
#
_cell.length_a   1.000
_cell.length_b   1.000
_cell.length_c   1.000
_cell.angle_alpha   90.00
_cell.angle_beta   90.00
_cell.angle_gamma   90.00
#
_symmetry.space_group_name_H-M   'P 1'
#
loop_
_entity.id
_entity.type
_entity.pdbx_description
1 polymer ?
#
loop_
_entity_poly.entity_id
_entity_poly.type
_entity_poly.pdbx_seq_one_letter_code
_entity_poly.pdbx_strand_id
1 'polypeptide(L)'
;MGALALRFPVLQSGGGGGGCGGGGGGGGGFPSFLPKEIHNIRDPSARTLAQRIRRVPVQIGFPENCIMSSCVTPNMYHDSNPVVLLHCFDSSCLEWRSAYPLLEKAGLEAWAIDILGWGFSDLERRPPCNVASKRNHLYQLWKSHIKRPMTLVGPSLGAAVAIDFAVNFPEAVDSLVLINASVYAKGTGYMTKLPKTMAYAMVSLLKSIPIRFYAKRLVFEGLPLSRTIDWMNVGRLHCFLPWWEDATVDFMLSGGYNVSGQIKQVKQKTLIIYSEDDKIISSEFSKRLQSELPNAVIQKVSECGHMPHVEKPDTIARLIAERFKEDELHRPCQGIRTSYRFMKRFAVDGSEPSIPGFSLHLKTTYDLPVEMGFKLSPNGVWNIFGGRLAWGPEAIVCDDPNFQGRGNPSSGDIFHAAPNIDHSQDFVRRDIKEWLNWLRNDIGFDGWRLDFVRGFSGGYVKEYVEASNPAFAIGEYWDSLAYEGGNLCYNQDSHRQRIVNWINATGGTSSAFDVTTKGILHSALHNQYWRLIDPQGKPTGIMGWWPSRAVTFLENHDTGSTQGHWPFPREKLTQGYAYILTHPGTPVVFYDHFYDFGIRDTITELIEARRRGGIHCRSPIKIYHAHNDGYVAKIGDTLVLKLGHFDWNPSKEVDLDGSWQKFVDKGIDYQLWLRR
;
A
#
# COMPACT_ATOMS: atom_id res chain seq x y z
N MET A 1 51.35 36.40 -53.85
CA MET A 1 50.11 37.20 -53.85
C MET A 1 49.11 36.51 -52.94
N GLY A 2 48.64 37.02 -51.82
CA GLY A 2 48.84 38.21 -50.99
C GLY A 2 47.88 37.95 -49.80
N ALA A 3 48.37 37.68 -48.59
CA ALA A 3 48.55 38.64 -47.50
C ALA A 3 47.22 39.35 -47.16
N LEU A 4 46.63 39.22 -45.97
CA LEU A 4 47.13 39.63 -44.65
C LEU A 4 46.41 38.76 -43.57
N ALA A 5 47.08 38.18 -42.55
CA ALA A 5 47.60 38.82 -41.33
C ALA A 5 46.47 39.34 -40.39
N LEU A 6 46.43 39.26 -39.05
CA LEU A 6 47.27 38.71 -37.97
C LEU A 6 46.63 39.24 -36.65
N ARG A 7 46.57 38.44 -35.56
CA ARG A 7 46.86 38.78 -34.12
C ARG A 7 45.85 38.30 -33.04
N PHE A 8 46.36 37.43 -32.17
CA PHE A 8 46.06 37.26 -30.73
C PHE A 8 46.74 38.41 -29.91
N PRO A 9 46.39 38.73 -28.62
CA PRO A 9 46.58 37.88 -27.41
C PRO A 9 45.48 38.00 -26.31
N VAL A 10 45.16 36.94 -25.55
CA VAL A 10 45.69 36.56 -24.21
C VAL A 10 45.75 37.68 -23.17
N LEU A 11 44.98 37.53 -22.08
CA LEU A 11 45.39 37.87 -20.72
C LEU A 11 44.82 36.84 -19.72
N GLN A 12 45.73 36.08 -19.11
CA GLN A 12 45.51 35.31 -17.88
C GLN A 12 45.66 36.25 -16.67
N SER A 13 44.79 36.09 -15.67
CA SER A 13 45.09 36.26 -14.24
C SER A 13 43.87 35.76 -13.47
N GLY A 14 43.92 34.88 -12.48
CA GLY A 14 45.01 34.17 -11.84
C GLY A 14 44.41 32.96 -11.12
N GLY A 15 45.26 32.00 -10.78
CA GLY A 15 44.87 30.80 -10.06
C GLY A 15 44.46 31.06 -8.61
N GLY A 16 43.66 30.14 -8.10
CA GLY A 16 43.34 29.98 -6.70
C GLY A 16 42.66 28.63 -6.52
N GLY A 17 43.44 27.61 -6.16
CA GLY A 17 42.91 26.32 -5.71
C GLY A 17 42.23 26.46 -4.36
N GLY A 18 41.22 25.62 -4.13
CA GLY A 18 40.55 25.50 -2.84
C GLY A 18 39.30 24.64 -2.97
N GLY A 19 39.28 23.51 -2.27
CA GLY A 19 38.13 22.63 -2.18
C GLY A 19 36.96 23.19 -1.36
N CYS A 20 36.01 22.29 -1.08
CA CYS A 20 34.80 22.48 -0.27
C CYS A 20 33.71 23.32 -0.98
N GLY A 21 32.42 23.04 -0.83
CA GLY A 21 31.74 22.13 0.07
C GLY A 21 30.25 22.11 -0.28
N GLY A 22 29.49 21.33 0.50
CA GLY A 22 28.04 21.33 0.44
C GLY A 22 27.47 22.73 0.68
N GLY A 23 26.34 22.99 0.03
CA GLY A 23 25.51 24.16 0.27
C GLY A 23 24.06 23.75 0.18
N GLY A 24 23.48 23.32 1.30
CA GLY A 24 22.06 23.54 1.53
C GLY A 24 21.81 25.05 1.61
N GLY A 25 20.75 25.52 0.97
CA GLY A 25 20.32 26.92 1.03
C GLY A 25 18.97 27.10 0.35
N GLY A 26 17.95 27.41 1.14
CA GLY A 26 16.63 27.78 0.62
C GLY A 26 16.70 29.06 -0.21
N GLY A 27 16.16 29.00 -1.43
CA GLY A 27 15.93 30.15 -2.31
C GLY A 27 14.84 29.79 -3.33
N GLY A 28 13.65 30.37 -3.18
CA GLY A 28 12.44 30.02 -3.92
C GLY A 28 12.40 30.50 -5.38
N GLY A 29 13.28 29.99 -6.25
CA GLY A 29 13.31 30.29 -7.68
C GLY A 29 12.90 29.10 -8.57
N PHE A 30 12.36 29.38 -9.76
CA PHE A 30 12.08 28.36 -10.79
C PHE A 30 13.34 28.08 -11.63
N PRO A 31 13.51 26.85 -12.17
CA PRO A 31 14.57 26.57 -13.13
C PRO A 31 14.53 27.53 -14.33
N SER A 32 15.69 28.04 -14.74
CA SER A 32 15.80 29.09 -15.77
C SER A 32 15.34 28.67 -17.17
N PHE A 33 15.26 27.35 -17.43
CA PHE A 33 14.78 26.81 -18.70
C PHE A 33 13.25 26.75 -18.80
N LEU A 34 12.52 27.00 -17.69
CA LEU A 34 11.06 27.10 -17.74
C LEU A 34 10.65 28.44 -18.38
N PRO A 35 9.54 28.47 -19.15
CA PRO A 35 9.01 29.70 -19.72
C PRO A 35 8.69 30.74 -18.63
N LYS A 36 8.89 32.03 -18.93
CA LYS A 36 8.67 33.15 -17.98
C LYS A 36 7.23 33.20 -17.45
N GLU A 37 6.28 32.68 -18.22
CA GLU A 37 4.87 32.55 -17.86
C GLU A 37 4.65 31.70 -16.60
N ILE A 38 5.63 30.88 -16.18
CA ILE A 38 5.56 30.14 -14.90
C ILE A 38 5.33 31.07 -13.71
N HIS A 39 5.83 32.30 -13.75
CA HIS A 39 5.66 33.28 -12.69
C HIS A 39 4.19 33.72 -12.53
N ASN A 40 3.38 33.60 -13.59
CA ASN A 40 1.96 33.95 -13.60
C ASN A 40 1.05 32.83 -13.07
N ILE A 41 1.59 31.63 -12.86
CA ILE A 41 0.84 30.48 -12.32
C ILE A 41 0.53 30.70 -10.84
N ARG A 42 -0.74 30.51 -10.47
CA ARG A 42 -1.26 30.72 -9.11
C ARG A 42 -1.40 29.42 -8.33
N ASP A 43 -1.56 28.27 -8.97
CA ASP A 43 -1.68 26.96 -8.30
C ASP A 43 -0.41 26.66 -7.48
N PRO A 44 -0.50 26.59 -6.14
CA PRO A 44 0.66 26.33 -5.28
C PRO A 44 1.32 24.99 -5.59
N SER A 45 0.53 23.96 -5.89
CA SER A 45 1.05 22.63 -6.21
C SER A 45 1.81 22.65 -7.53
N ALA A 46 1.33 23.41 -8.53
CA ALA A 46 2.04 23.61 -9.79
C ALA A 46 3.40 24.29 -9.57
N ARG A 47 3.42 25.33 -8.75
CA ARG A 47 4.64 26.11 -8.45
C ARG A 47 5.67 25.24 -7.71
N THR A 48 5.24 24.54 -6.67
CA THR A 48 6.12 23.65 -5.90
C THR A 48 6.70 22.53 -6.78
N LEU A 49 5.88 21.91 -7.62
CA LEU A 49 6.36 20.86 -8.51
C LEU A 49 7.30 21.42 -9.60
N ALA A 50 6.99 22.60 -10.16
CA ALA A 50 7.81 23.26 -11.17
C ALA A 50 9.22 23.60 -10.66
N GLN A 51 9.36 24.00 -9.40
CA GLN A 51 10.67 24.25 -8.77
C GLN A 51 11.56 22.99 -8.72
N ARG A 52 10.95 21.80 -8.76
CA ARG A 52 11.66 20.51 -8.70
C ARG A 52 11.97 19.93 -10.08
N ILE A 53 11.50 20.55 -11.16
CA ILE A 53 11.81 20.06 -12.51
C ILE A 53 13.30 20.26 -12.75
N ARG A 54 13.96 19.19 -13.19
CA ARG A 54 15.35 19.21 -13.63
C ARG A 54 15.49 18.56 -14.98
N ARG A 55 16.56 18.89 -15.70
CA ARG A 55 16.93 18.20 -16.93
C ARG A 55 18.06 17.23 -16.65
N VAL A 56 17.89 15.98 -17.08
CA VAL A 56 18.90 14.92 -16.99
C VAL A 56 19.38 14.54 -18.39
N PRO A 57 20.67 14.23 -18.58
CA PRO A 57 21.20 13.88 -19.89
C PRO A 57 20.72 12.48 -20.31
N VAL A 58 20.13 12.35 -21.50
CA VAL A 58 19.70 11.09 -22.10
C VAL A 58 20.38 10.92 -23.45
N GLN A 59 21.26 9.93 -23.54
CA GLN A 59 22.01 9.65 -24.76
C GLN A 59 21.15 8.88 -25.77
N ILE A 60 21.06 9.37 -27.01
CA ILE A 60 20.30 8.74 -28.09
C ILE A 60 21.25 8.40 -29.25
N GLY A 61 21.79 7.18 -29.26
CA GLY A 61 22.70 6.73 -30.31
C GLY A 61 24.12 7.26 -30.11
N PHE A 62 24.67 7.95 -31.13
CA PHE A 62 26.06 8.44 -31.13
C PHE A 62 26.32 9.50 -30.03
N PRO A 63 27.56 9.68 -29.56
CA PRO A 63 27.91 10.57 -28.44
C PRO A 63 27.43 12.02 -28.57
N GLU A 64 27.26 12.51 -29.80
CA GLU A 64 26.84 13.89 -30.09
C GLU A 64 25.32 14.16 -29.95
N ASN A 65 24.52 13.11 -29.73
CA ASN A 65 23.07 13.15 -29.65
C ASN A 65 22.59 12.93 -28.21
N CYS A 66 22.87 13.90 -27.34
CA CYS A 66 22.37 13.92 -25.97
C CYS A 66 21.20 14.88 -25.85
N ILE A 67 20.10 14.43 -25.24
CA ILE A 67 18.92 15.25 -24.95
C ILE A 67 18.91 15.56 -23.45
N MET A 68 18.74 16.83 -23.10
CA MET A 68 18.58 17.24 -21.70
C MET A 68 17.10 17.11 -21.32
N SER A 69 16.71 15.91 -20.92
CA SER A 69 15.33 15.49 -20.71
C SER A 69 14.80 15.93 -19.37
N SER A 70 13.67 16.63 -19.37
CA SER A 70 13.04 17.14 -18.16
C SER A 70 12.27 16.07 -17.40
N CYS A 71 12.45 16.06 -16.09
CA CYS A 71 11.69 15.24 -15.17
C CYS A 71 11.61 15.89 -13.78
N VAL A 72 10.61 15.47 -13.02
CA VAL A 72 10.64 15.55 -11.56
C VAL A 72 11.15 14.23 -11.04
N THR A 73 12.12 14.33 -10.15
CA THR A 73 12.76 13.19 -9.54
C THR A 73 12.29 12.99 -8.11
N PRO A 74 12.28 11.74 -7.63
CA PRO A 74 11.94 11.43 -6.25
C PRO A 74 12.88 12.13 -5.27
N ASN A 75 12.35 12.45 -4.08
CA ASN A 75 13.13 12.92 -2.93
C ASN A 75 13.71 11.76 -2.10
N MET A 76 13.18 10.56 -2.26
CA MET A 76 13.59 9.36 -1.54
C MET A 76 13.88 8.26 -2.55
N TYR A 77 15.01 7.59 -2.39
CA TYR A 77 15.36 6.41 -3.19
C TYR A 77 15.16 5.18 -2.33
N HIS A 78 14.38 4.23 -2.84
CA HIS A 78 14.10 2.94 -2.20
C HIS A 78 14.71 1.82 -3.04
N ASP A 79 14.87 0.62 -2.49
CA ASP A 79 15.32 -0.55 -3.26
C ASP A 79 14.20 -1.16 -4.12
N SER A 80 12.93 -0.77 -3.87
CA SER A 80 11.77 -1.19 -4.66
C SER A 80 11.70 -0.51 -6.03
N ASN A 81 10.85 -1.05 -6.90
CA ASN A 81 10.73 -0.53 -8.27
C ASN A 81 10.10 0.86 -8.25
N PRO A 82 10.57 1.87 -8.98
CA PRO A 82 9.96 3.17 -8.93
C PRO A 82 8.63 3.21 -9.68
N VAL A 83 7.82 4.21 -9.36
CA VAL A 83 6.65 4.58 -10.16
C VAL A 83 7.07 5.64 -11.15
N VAL A 84 6.80 5.41 -12.43
CA VAL A 84 7.09 6.37 -13.50
C VAL A 84 5.80 6.87 -14.11
N LEU A 85 5.59 8.18 -14.00
CA LEU A 85 4.37 8.87 -14.36
C LEU A 85 4.54 9.54 -15.74
N LEU A 86 3.73 9.09 -16.69
CA LEU A 86 3.59 9.69 -18.02
C LEU A 86 2.43 10.68 -18.03
N HIS A 87 2.48 11.69 -18.90
CA HIS A 87 1.41 12.67 -19.07
C HIS A 87 0.55 12.37 -20.31
N CYS A 88 -0.63 13.02 -20.40
CA CYS A 88 -1.53 12.94 -21.56
C CYS A 88 -0.93 13.58 -22.84
N PHE A 89 -1.68 13.50 -23.95
CA PHE A 89 -1.35 14.24 -25.17
C PHE A 89 -1.22 15.75 -24.89
N ASP A 90 -0.23 16.40 -25.49
CA ASP A 90 -0.05 17.85 -25.44
C ASP A 90 -0.02 18.43 -24.01
N SER A 91 0.81 17.81 -23.15
CA SER A 91 0.94 18.10 -21.72
C SER A 91 2.41 18.03 -21.24
N SER A 92 2.61 17.97 -19.92
CA SER A 92 3.92 17.86 -19.27
C SER A 92 3.82 17.16 -17.90
N CYS A 93 4.97 16.90 -17.26
CA CYS A 93 5.08 16.36 -15.90
C CYS A 93 4.32 17.17 -14.84
N LEU A 94 4.04 18.46 -15.09
CA LEU A 94 3.18 19.30 -14.22
C LEU A 94 1.71 18.87 -14.19
N GLU A 95 1.29 17.98 -15.08
CA GLU A 95 -0.01 17.32 -15.00
C GLU A 95 -0.21 16.61 -13.66
N TRP A 96 0.87 16.06 -13.10
CA TRP A 96 0.86 15.28 -11.86
C TRP A 96 0.93 16.13 -10.59
N ARG A 97 0.97 17.47 -10.67
CA ARG A 97 1.14 18.38 -9.52
C ARG A 97 0.22 18.11 -8.33
N SER A 98 -1.00 17.64 -8.55
CA SER A 98 -1.95 17.36 -7.47
C SER A 98 -1.71 16.00 -6.82
N ALA A 99 -1.35 14.98 -7.61
CA ALA A 99 -1.19 13.60 -7.14
C ALA A 99 0.25 13.26 -6.74
N TYR A 100 1.26 13.89 -7.34
CA TYR A 100 2.69 13.62 -7.08
C TYR A 100 3.06 13.77 -5.60
N PRO A 101 2.67 14.85 -4.87
CA PRO A 101 2.99 14.97 -3.46
C PRO A 101 2.32 13.88 -2.60
N LEU A 102 1.15 13.38 -3.02
CA LEU A 102 0.42 12.33 -2.33
C LEU A 102 1.09 10.96 -2.53
N LEU A 103 1.66 10.72 -3.72
CA LEU A 103 2.46 9.52 -4.00
C LEU A 103 3.73 9.50 -3.15
N GLU A 104 4.44 10.63 -3.05
CA GLU A 104 5.62 10.74 -2.17
C GLU A 104 5.23 10.56 -0.70
N LYS A 105 4.13 11.18 -0.25
CA LYS A 105 3.61 11.02 1.12
C LYS A 105 3.22 9.58 1.42
N ALA A 106 2.80 8.82 0.42
CA ALA A 106 2.52 7.40 0.53
C ALA A 106 3.79 6.51 0.51
N GLY A 107 4.98 7.11 0.39
CA GLY A 107 6.27 6.42 0.43
C GLY A 107 6.75 5.88 -0.91
N LEU A 108 6.18 6.33 -2.05
CA LEU A 108 6.57 5.83 -3.36
C LEU A 108 7.73 6.64 -3.95
N GLU A 109 8.71 5.93 -4.52
CA GLU A 109 9.73 6.52 -5.38
C GLU A 109 9.11 6.91 -6.73
N ALA A 110 8.60 8.14 -6.83
CA ALA A 110 7.89 8.62 -8.02
C ALA A 110 8.79 9.48 -8.94
N TRP A 111 8.84 9.12 -10.22
CA TRP A 111 9.40 9.95 -11.29
C TRP A 111 8.26 10.49 -12.15
N ALA A 112 8.19 11.80 -12.38
CA ALA A 112 7.31 12.37 -13.40
C ALA A 112 8.15 12.82 -14.59
N ILE A 113 7.98 12.18 -15.75
CA ILE A 113 8.84 12.40 -16.90
C ILE A 113 8.07 13.07 -18.04
N ASP A 114 8.76 13.91 -18.81
CA ASP A 114 8.22 14.46 -20.03
C ASP A 114 8.46 13.53 -21.22
N ILE A 115 7.39 13.24 -21.97
CA ILE A 115 7.45 12.45 -23.20
C ILE A 115 8.17 13.27 -24.27
N LEU A 116 9.17 12.69 -24.94
CA LEU A 116 9.97 13.35 -25.98
C LEU A 116 9.11 14.19 -26.93
N GLY A 117 9.46 15.46 -27.14
CA GLY A 117 8.69 16.39 -27.97
C GLY A 117 7.69 17.26 -27.21
N TRP A 118 7.34 16.89 -25.98
CA TRP A 118 6.49 17.67 -25.08
C TRP A 118 7.22 17.96 -23.76
N GLY A 119 6.58 18.77 -22.93
CA GLY A 119 7.12 19.18 -21.64
C GLY A 119 8.31 20.12 -21.78
N PHE A 120 9.29 19.97 -20.90
CA PHE A 120 10.36 20.97 -20.74
C PHE A 120 11.75 20.50 -21.16
N SER A 121 11.84 19.42 -21.93
CA SER A 121 13.11 18.82 -22.37
C SER A 121 13.79 19.68 -23.41
N ASP A 122 15.11 19.75 -23.39
CA ASP A 122 15.88 20.48 -24.40
C ASP A 122 16.03 19.67 -25.68
N LEU A 123 15.47 20.16 -26.78
CA LEU A 123 15.53 19.51 -28.08
C LEU A 123 16.34 20.31 -29.11
N GLU A 124 17.26 21.19 -28.70
CA GLU A 124 18.09 22.02 -29.60
C GLU A 124 18.52 21.26 -30.89
N ARG A 125 19.12 20.08 -30.71
CA ARG A 125 19.34 19.11 -31.80
C ARG A 125 18.13 18.20 -31.93
N ARG A 126 17.10 18.71 -32.59
CA ARG A 126 15.78 18.09 -32.59
C ARG A 126 15.80 16.69 -33.22
N PRO A 127 15.53 15.61 -32.46
CA PRO A 127 15.32 14.30 -33.06
C PRO A 127 13.94 14.24 -33.73
N PRO A 128 13.70 13.23 -34.58
CA PRO A 128 12.34 12.83 -34.89
C PRO A 128 11.55 12.61 -33.59
N CYS A 129 10.32 13.12 -33.55
CA CYS A 129 9.37 13.05 -32.43
C CYS A 129 8.22 12.08 -32.75
N ASN A 130 8.46 11.10 -33.63
CA ASN A 130 7.53 10.01 -33.91
C ASN A 130 7.47 8.97 -32.77
N VAL A 131 6.55 8.02 -32.88
CA VAL A 131 6.34 6.94 -31.87
C VAL A 131 7.62 6.17 -31.56
N ALA A 132 8.36 5.73 -32.57
CA ALA A 132 9.59 4.95 -32.38
C ALA A 132 10.65 5.74 -31.60
N SER A 133 10.76 7.04 -31.87
CA SER A 133 11.73 7.91 -31.20
C SER A 133 11.32 8.22 -29.76
N LYS A 134 10.02 8.44 -29.50
CA LYS A 134 9.47 8.57 -28.14
C LYS A 134 9.74 7.30 -27.32
N ARG A 135 9.51 6.12 -27.90
CA ARG A 135 9.79 4.81 -27.28
C ARG A 135 11.29 4.63 -26.98
N ASN A 136 12.16 4.89 -27.97
CA ASN A 136 13.60 4.75 -27.77
C ASN A 136 14.13 5.72 -26.71
N HIS A 137 13.68 6.98 -26.72
CA HIS A 137 14.06 7.95 -25.70
C HIS A 137 13.68 7.52 -24.28
N LEU A 138 12.45 6.99 -24.09
CA LEU A 138 12.02 6.45 -22.81
C LEU A 138 12.91 5.28 -22.36
N TYR A 139 13.30 4.41 -23.29
CA TYR A 139 14.22 3.30 -23.00
C TYR A 139 15.61 3.79 -22.58
N GLN A 140 16.17 4.80 -23.26
CA GLN A 140 17.48 5.35 -22.90
C GLN A 140 17.44 6.09 -21.56
N LEU A 141 16.35 6.79 -21.25
CA LEU A 141 16.14 7.42 -19.95
C LEU A 141 16.10 6.34 -18.85
N TRP A 142 15.31 5.29 -19.07
CA TRP A 142 15.25 4.16 -18.16
C TRP A 142 16.62 3.52 -17.95
N LYS A 143 17.33 3.18 -19.02
CA LYS A 143 18.66 2.55 -18.98
C LYS A 143 19.74 3.41 -18.32
N SER A 144 19.61 4.74 -18.39
CA SER A 144 20.62 5.66 -17.88
C SER A 144 20.36 6.13 -16.45
N HIS A 145 19.10 6.22 -16.02
CA HIS A 145 18.72 6.84 -14.75
C HIS A 145 17.89 5.94 -13.83
N ILE A 146 16.99 5.12 -14.37
CA ILE A 146 16.08 4.28 -13.56
C ILE A 146 16.71 2.90 -13.29
N LYS A 147 17.24 2.24 -14.33
CA LYS A 147 18.08 1.02 -14.29
C LYS A 147 17.48 -0.21 -13.61
N ARG A 148 16.17 -0.21 -13.35
CA ARG A 148 15.43 -1.33 -12.77
C ARG A 148 13.98 -1.32 -13.26
N PRO A 149 13.26 -2.44 -13.20
CA PRO A 149 11.88 -2.47 -13.67
C PRO A 149 11.04 -1.42 -12.92
N MET A 150 10.02 -0.87 -13.57
CA MET A 150 9.19 0.20 -13.00
C MET A 150 7.70 -0.09 -13.14
N THR A 151 6.89 0.46 -12.24
CA THR A 151 5.46 0.58 -12.47
C THR A 151 5.22 1.79 -13.36
N LEU A 152 4.76 1.55 -14.59
CA LEU A 152 4.55 2.61 -15.57
C LEU A 152 3.09 3.05 -15.55
N VAL A 153 2.87 4.32 -15.19
CA VAL A 153 1.53 4.93 -15.03
C VAL A 153 1.27 5.87 -16.19
N GLY A 154 0.21 5.60 -16.94
CA GLY A 154 -0.14 6.33 -18.15
C GLY A 154 -1.62 6.69 -18.21
N PRO A 155 -1.97 7.99 -18.16
CA PRO A 155 -3.33 8.46 -18.44
C PRO A 155 -3.52 8.71 -19.94
N SER A 156 -4.71 8.41 -20.48
CA SER A 156 -5.09 8.73 -21.88
C SER A 156 -4.06 8.27 -22.92
N LEU A 157 -3.44 9.18 -23.67
CA LEU A 157 -2.35 8.85 -24.60
C LEU A 157 -1.14 8.21 -23.90
N GLY A 158 -0.84 8.62 -22.66
CA GLY A 158 0.20 8.02 -21.83
C GLY A 158 -0.02 6.52 -21.62
N ALA A 159 -1.28 6.04 -21.61
CA ALA A 159 -1.59 4.61 -21.57
C ALA A 159 -1.13 3.88 -22.84
N ALA A 160 -1.30 4.51 -24.02
CA ALA A 160 -0.82 3.95 -25.28
C ALA A 160 0.71 3.92 -25.34
N VAL A 161 1.37 4.97 -24.84
CA VAL A 161 2.84 5.01 -24.68
C VAL A 161 3.29 3.86 -23.76
N ALA A 162 2.57 3.65 -22.66
CA ALA A 162 2.91 2.60 -21.68
C ALA A 162 2.75 1.18 -22.25
N ILE A 163 1.68 0.91 -23.00
CA ILE A 163 1.49 -0.38 -23.69
C ILE A 163 2.58 -0.60 -24.74
N ASP A 164 2.84 0.39 -25.60
CA ASP A 164 3.90 0.29 -26.62
C ASP A 164 5.26 0.01 -25.97
N PHE A 165 5.56 0.68 -24.85
CA PHE A 165 6.80 0.49 -24.12
C PHE A 165 6.89 -0.89 -23.46
N ALA A 166 5.84 -1.35 -22.77
CA ALA A 166 5.82 -2.63 -22.06
C ALA A 166 5.92 -3.85 -22.99
N VAL A 167 5.41 -3.73 -24.22
CA VAL A 167 5.51 -4.80 -25.23
C VAL A 167 6.92 -4.86 -25.84
N ASN A 168 7.55 -3.72 -26.08
CA ASN A 168 8.88 -3.66 -26.71
C ASN A 168 10.04 -3.84 -25.72
N PHE A 169 9.85 -3.47 -24.45
CA PHE A 169 10.85 -3.56 -23.38
C PHE A 169 10.24 -4.13 -22.09
N PRO A 170 9.78 -5.39 -22.11
CA PRO A 170 9.11 -5.99 -20.97
C PRO A 170 9.99 -6.08 -19.71
N GLU A 171 11.31 -6.11 -19.86
CA GLU A 171 12.28 -6.10 -18.76
C GLU A 171 12.31 -4.78 -17.98
N ALA A 172 11.87 -3.69 -18.61
CA ALA A 172 11.85 -2.37 -18.01
C ALA A 172 10.55 -2.11 -17.23
N VAL A 173 9.51 -2.94 -17.40
CA VAL A 173 8.16 -2.71 -16.86
C VAL A 173 7.73 -3.89 -15.99
N ASP A 174 7.54 -3.61 -14.70
CA ASP A 174 7.04 -4.58 -13.72
C ASP A 174 5.51 -4.68 -13.78
N SER A 175 4.85 -3.53 -13.75
CA SER A 175 3.39 -3.41 -13.81
C SER A 175 2.93 -2.12 -14.50
N LEU A 176 1.65 -2.09 -14.87
CA LEU A 176 1.03 -0.97 -15.57
C LEU A 176 -0.13 -0.40 -14.76
N VAL A 177 -0.28 0.92 -14.77
CA VAL A 177 -1.50 1.61 -14.33
C VAL A 177 -2.00 2.46 -15.49
N LEU A 178 -3.15 2.10 -16.05
CA LEU A 178 -3.73 2.75 -17.22
C LEU A 178 -4.99 3.51 -16.80
N ILE A 179 -4.97 4.84 -16.91
CA ILE A 179 -6.05 5.71 -16.44
C ILE A 179 -6.79 6.29 -17.64
N ASN A 180 -8.10 6.03 -17.77
CA ASN A 180 -8.91 6.46 -18.93
C ASN A 180 -8.15 6.23 -20.25
N ALA A 181 -7.85 4.97 -20.55
CA ALA A 181 -6.81 4.60 -21.50
C ALA A 181 -7.22 4.82 -22.98
N SER A 182 -6.44 5.61 -23.73
CA SER A 182 -6.65 5.85 -25.16
C SER A 182 -5.91 4.85 -26.05
N VAL A 183 -6.27 3.57 -25.96
CA VAL A 183 -5.51 2.45 -26.56
C VAL A 183 -6.12 1.87 -27.83
N TYR A 184 -7.39 2.20 -28.11
CA TYR A 184 -8.12 1.79 -29.31
C TYR A 184 -8.15 2.85 -30.41
N ALA A 185 -7.55 4.02 -30.16
CA ALA A 185 -7.37 5.04 -31.20
C ALA A 185 -6.51 4.46 -32.33
N LYS A 186 -6.97 4.57 -33.58
CA LYS A 186 -6.21 4.15 -34.78
C LYS A 186 -5.13 5.16 -35.17
N GLY A 187 -4.55 5.84 -34.18
CA GLY A 187 -3.60 6.93 -34.36
C GLY A 187 -4.20 8.15 -35.05
N THR A 188 -3.32 8.99 -35.60
CA THR A 188 -3.67 10.21 -36.34
C THR A 188 -3.88 9.94 -37.84
N GLY A 189 -4.35 8.73 -38.20
CA GLY A 189 -4.32 8.20 -39.57
C GLY A 189 -4.78 9.15 -40.70
N TYR A 190 -5.88 9.87 -40.53
CA TYR A 190 -6.33 10.87 -41.53
C TYR A 190 -5.38 12.09 -41.61
N MET A 191 -4.75 12.45 -40.49
CA MET A 191 -3.81 13.57 -40.40
C MET A 191 -2.46 13.31 -41.08
N THR A 192 -2.07 12.05 -41.26
CA THR A 192 -0.80 11.68 -41.97
C THR A 192 -0.75 12.16 -43.41
N LYS A 193 -1.92 12.40 -44.02
CA LYS A 193 -2.07 12.87 -45.40
C LYS A 193 -2.23 14.39 -45.51
N LEU A 194 -2.21 15.11 -44.39
CA LEU A 194 -2.38 16.57 -44.41
C LEU A 194 -1.11 17.24 -44.96
N PRO A 195 -1.26 18.28 -45.79
CA PRO A 195 -0.13 19.15 -46.13
C PRO A 195 0.52 19.70 -44.85
N LYS A 196 1.86 19.74 -44.81
CA LYS A 196 2.61 20.15 -43.63
C LYS A 196 2.17 21.53 -43.10
N THR A 197 1.90 22.49 -43.98
CA THR A 197 1.38 23.83 -43.63
C THR A 197 0.04 23.78 -42.88
N MET A 198 -0.86 22.90 -43.30
CA MET A 198 -2.15 22.69 -42.62
C MET A 198 -1.96 22.03 -41.25
N ALA A 199 -1.02 21.09 -41.13
CA ALA A 199 -0.68 20.49 -39.84
C ALA A 199 -0.15 21.53 -38.85
N TYR A 200 0.74 22.45 -39.26
CA TYR A 200 1.18 23.55 -38.41
C TYR A 200 0.03 24.47 -38.00
N ALA A 201 -0.86 24.82 -38.92
CA ALA A 201 -2.03 25.64 -38.60
C ALA A 201 -2.91 24.96 -37.53
N MET A 202 -3.19 23.66 -37.69
CA MET A 202 -3.97 22.89 -36.71
C MET A 202 -3.26 22.76 -35.35
N VAL A 203 -1.95 22.55 -35.33
CA VAL A 203 -1.18 22.46 -34.10
C VAL A 203 -1.13 23.82 -33.39
N SER A 204 -0.94 24.92 -34.12
CA SER A 204 -0.92 26.26 -33.54
C SER A 204 -2.24 26.61 -32.85
N LEU A 205 -3.37 26.12 -33.37
CA LEU A 205 -4.69 26.25 -32.74
C LEU A 205 -4.75 25.62 -31.32
N LEU A 206 -3.98 24.56 -31.03
CA LEU A 206 -3.94 23.94 -29.70
C LEU A 206 -3.36 24.87 -28.61
N LYS A 207 -2.59 25.91 -29.00
CA LYS A 207 -2.11 26.96 -28.08
C LYS A 207 -3.22 27.91 -27.65
N SER A 208 -4.32 27.97 -28.40
CA SER A 208 -5.34 29.00 -28.24
C SER A 208 -6.15 28.78 -26.95
N ILE A 209 -6.40 29.88 -26.24
CA ILE A 209 -7.22 29.89 -25.02
C ILE A 209 -8.63 29.35 -25.29
N PRO A 210 -9.33 29.73 -26.39
CA PRO A 210 -10.68 29.21 -26.66
C PRO A 210 -10.73 27.69 -26.81
N ILE A 211 -9.76 27.09 -27.51
CA ILE A 211 -9.72 25.63 -27.71
C ILE A 211 -9.41 24.91 -26.40
N ARG A 212 -8.42 25.40 -25.62
CA ARG A 212 -8.11 24.83 -24.30
C ARG A 212 -9.28 25.00 -23.32
N PHE A 213 -10.06 26.08 -23.43
CA PHE A 213 -11.27 26.29 -22.64
C PHE A 213 -12.40 25.34 -23.06
N TYR A 214 -12.56 25.08 -24.36
CA TYR A 214 -13.49 24.07 -24.85
C TYR A 214 -13.10 22.67 -24.37
N ALA A 215 -11.81 22.31 -24.51
CA ALA A 215 -11.27 21.04 -24.03
C ALA A 215 -11.56 20.82 -22.53
N LYS A 216 -11.50 21.87 -21.70
CA LYS A 216 -11.88 21.79 -20.28
C LYS A 216 -13.29 21.24 -20.07
N ARG A 217 -14.28 21.59 -20.90
CA ARG A 217 -15.66 21.09 -20.76
C ARG A 217 -15.79 19.59 -21.02
N LEU A 218 -14.90 19.05 -21.84
CA LEU A 218 -14.84 17.62 -22.14
C LEU A 218 -14.01 16.86 -21.10
N VAL A 219 -12.98 17.50 -20.54
CA VAL A 219 -12.03 16.88 -19.63
C VAL A 219 -12.55 16.78 -18.19
N PHE A 220 -13.36 17.74 -17.72
CA PHE A 220 -13.69 17.87 -16.29
C PHE A 220 -15.20 17.91 -16.01
N GLU A 221 -15.63 17.30 -14.90
CA GLU A 221 -16.99 17.37 -14.35
C GLU A 221 -17.06 18.40 -13.22
N GLY A 222 -17.09 19.69 -13.57
CA GLY A 222 -17.42 20.75 -12.61
C GLY A 222 -16.24 21.53 -11.99
N LEU A 223 -15.12 21.70 -12.71
CA LEU A 223 -13.99 22.50 -12.21
C LEU A 223 -14.34 24.01 -12.10
N PRO A 224 -14.08 24.69 -10.95
CA PRO A 224 -14.29 26.13 -10.79
C PRO A 224 -13.50 26.97 -11.81
N LEU A 225 -14.00 28.17 -12.15
CA LEU A 225 -13.40 29.03 -13.19
C LEU A 225 -11.95 29.45 -12.87
N SER A 226 -11.66 29.80 -11.62
CA SER A 226 -10.31 30.17 -11.19
C SER A 226 -9.30 29.02 -11.37
N ARG A 227 -9.69 27.81 -10.96
CA ARG A 227 -8.89 26.59 -11.10
C ARG A 227 -8.76 26.16 -12.57
N THR A 228 -9.75 26.50 -13.40
CA THR A 228 -9.75 26.25 -14.85
C THR A 228 -8.69 27.08 -15.57
N ILE A 229 -8.66 28.40 -15.31
CA ILE A 229 -7.70 29.31 -15.94
C ILE A 229 -6.27 28.89 -15.61
N ASP A 230 -6.03 28.56 -14.34
CA ASP A 230 -4.71 28.14 -13.91
C ASP A 230 -4.30 26.79 -14.51
N TRP A 231 -5.20 25.81 -14.55
CA TRP A 231 -4.96 24.54 -15.25
C TRP A 231 -4.61 24.74 -16.73
N MET A 232 -5.34 25.61 -17.43
CA MET A 232 -5.06 25.93 -18.83
C MET A 232 -3.69 26.57 -19.00
N ASN A 233 -3.31 27.49 -18.10
CA ASN A 233 -2.02 28.15 -18.16
C ASN A 233 -0.88 27.16 -17.90
N VAL A 234 -1.01 26.28 -16.89
CA VAL A 234 -0.05 25.20 -16.61
C VAL A 234 0.11 24.30 -17.84
N GLY A 235 -1.00 23.84 -18.42
CA GLY A 235 -0.99 22.98 -19.61
C GLY A 235 -0.41 23.64 -20.87
N ARG A 236 -0.38 24.99 -20.92
CA ARG A 236 0.18 25.76 -22.05
C ARG A 236 1.65 26.11 -21.89
N LEU A 237 2.24 25.96 -20.70
CA LEU A 237 3.64 26.36 -20.47
C LEU A 237 4.58 25.73 -21.49
N HIS A 238 4.46 24.43 -21.73
CA HIS A 238 5.32 23.73 -22.70
C HIS A 238 5.18 24.25 -24.15
N CYS A 239 4.06 24.90 -24.51
CA CYS A 239 3.81 25.43 -25.84
C CYS A 239 4.68 26.65 -26.18
N PHE A 240 5.26 27.29 -25.16
CA PHE A 240 6.19 28.40 -25.31
C PHE A 240 7.61 27.93 -25.66
N LEU A 241 7.87 26.63 -25.67
CA LEU A 241 9.17 26.13 -26.10
C LEU A 241 9.30 26.15 -27.64
N PRO A 242 10.48 26.51 -28.17
CA PRO A 242 10.66 26.74 -29.61
C PRO A 242 10.31 25.54 -30.49
N TRP A 243 10.49 24.32 -29.97
CA TRP A 243 10.30 23.07 -30.71
C TRP A 243 8.90 22.45 -30.56
N TRP A 244 8.00 23.01 -29.75
CA TRP A 244 6.72 22.35 -29.44
C TRP A 244 5.83 22.13 -30.66
N GLU A 245 5.68 23.14 -31.52
CA GLU A 245 4.81 23.05 -32.73
C GLU A 245 5.35 21.96 -33.65
N ASP A 246 6.63 22.11 -33.92
CA ASP A 246 7.49 21.26 -34.68
C ASP A 246 7.36 19.79 -34.25
N ALA A 247 7.60 19.50 -32.96
CA ALA A 247 7.52 18.16 -32.38
C ALA A 247 6.11 17.57 -32.45
N THR A 248 5.09 18.39 -32.24
CA THR A 248 3.69 17.95 -32.28
C THR A 248 3.25 17.65 -33.71
N VAL A 249 3.66 18.47 -34.70
CA VAL A 249 3.41 18.21 -36.13
C VAL A 249 4.05 16.89 -36.56
N ASP A 250 5.30 16.65 -36.15
CA ASP A 250 6.00 15.41 -36.52
C ASP A 250 5.33 14.16 -35.93
N PHE A 251 4.88 14.23 -34.67
CA PHE A 251 4.07 13.17 -34.07
C PHE A 251 2.74 12.94 -34.83
N MET A 252 2.04 14.01 -35.20
CA MET A 252 0.77 13.91 -35.94
C MET A 252 0.96 13.34 -37.35
N LEU A 253 2.00 13.76 -38.07
CA LEU A 253 2.28 13.28 -39.42
C LEU A 253 2.83 11.85 -39.42
N SER A 254 3.46 11.40 -38.32
CA SER A 254 3.94 10.02 -38.19
C SER A 254 2.83 8.99 -37.91
N GLY A 255 1.57 9.40 -37.82
CA GLY A 255 0.44 8.51 -37.57
C GLY A 255 0.11 8.27 -36.10
N GLY A 256 0.85 8.85 -35.15
CA GLY A 256 0.61 8.70 -33.71
C GLY A 256 0.63 7.24 -33.23
N TYR A 257 0.15 7.01 -32.01
CA TYR A 257 0.10 5.66 -31.43
C TYR A 257 -1.08 4.85 -31.97
N ASN A 258 -0.81 3.61 -32.37
CA ASN A 258 -1.81 2.58 -32.66
C ASN A 258 -1.36 1.26 -32.01
N VAL A 259 -1.80 1.04 -30.77
CA VAL A 259 -1.37 -0.09 -29.93
C VAL A 259 -2.42 -1.18 -29.79
N SER A 260 -3.57 -1.03 -30.45
CA SER A 260 -4.70 -1.97 -30.34
C SER A 260 -4.30 -3.44 -30.60
N GLY A 261 -3.45 -3.68 -31.60
CA GLY A 261 -2.92 -5.03 -31.91
C GLY A 261 -1.84 -5.53 -30.94
N GLN A 262 -1.33 -4.67 -30.07
CA GLN A 262 -0.30 -4.98 -29.07
C GLN A 262 -0.88 -5.31 -27.70
N ILE A 263 -2.14 -4.93 -27.41
CA ILE A 263 -2.77 -5.07 -26.08
C ILE A 263 -2.62 -6.50 -25.54
N LYS A 264 -2.97 -7.52 -26.33
CA LYS A 264 -2.89 -8.94 -25.93
C LYS A 264 -1.47 -9.46 -25.70
N GLN A 265 -0.44 -8.71 -26.10
CA GLN A 265 0.97 -9.07 -25.93
C GLN A 265 1.50 -8.60 -24.57
N VAL A 266 0.79 -7.71 -23.88
CA VAL A 266 1.14 -7.23 -22.53
C VAL A 266 1.01 -8.39 -21.55
N LYS A 267 2.11 -8.74 -20.89
CA LYS A 267 2.18 -9.81 -19.89
C LYS A 267 2.13 -9.27 -18.46
N GLN A 268 2.52 -8.01 -18.30
CA GLN A 268 2.59 -7.31 -17.03
C GLN A 268 1.22 -7.22 -16.39
N LYS A 269 1.18 -7.34 -15.07
CA LYS A 269 -0.06 -7.12 -14.36
C LYS A 269 -0.49 -5.67 -14.51
N THR A 270 -1.77 -5.44 -14.77
CA THR A 270 -2.27 -4.12 -15.13
C THR A 270 -3.41 -3.70 -14.22
N LEU A 271 -3.36 -2.47 -13.70
CA LEU A 271 -4.50 -1.81 -13.09
C LEU A 271 -5.10 -0.84 -14.10
N ILE A 272 -6.36 -1.05 -14.45
CA ILE A 272 -7.15 -0.14 -15.28
C ILE A 272 -7.99 0.73 -14.35
N ILE A 273 -7.81 2.04 -14.41
CA ILE A 273 -8.65 3.01 -13.71
C ILE A 273 -9.50 3.73 -14.75
N TYR A 274 -10.81 3.79 -14.55
CA TYR A 274 -11.68 4.55 -15.44
C TYR A 274 -12.69 5.40 -14.70
N SER A 275 -13.06 6.52 -15.32
CA SER A 275 -14.14 7.38 -14.86
C SER A 275 -15.43 7.07 -15.62
N GLU A 276 -16.56 7.00 -14.92
CA GLU A 276 -17.86 6.79 -15.58
C GLU A 276 -18.34 8.04 -16.34
N ASP A 277 -17.95 9.22 -15.86
CA ASP A 277 -18.35 10.51 -16.44
C ASP A 277 -17.32 11.04 -17.47
N ASP A 278 -16.43 10.18 -17.98
CA ASP A 278 -15.48 10.54 -19.04
C ASP A 278 -16.20 10.79 -20.37
N LYS A 279 -16.24 12.05 -20.80
CA LYS A 279 -16.86 12.49 -22.08
C LYS A 279 -15.98 12.26 -23.30
N ILE A 280 -14.72 11.85 -23.12
CA ILE A 280 -13.74 11.66 -24.19
C ILE A 280 -13.59 10.17 -24.51
N ILE A 281 -13.49 9.32 -23.48
CA ILE A 281 -13.31 7.88 -23.63
C ILE A 281 -14.42 7.15 -22.90
N SER A 282 -15.26 6.44 -23.66
CA SER A 282 -16.32 5.62 -23.09
C SER A 282 -15.76 4.53 -22.17
N SER A 283 -16.40 4.34 -21.02
CA SER A 283 -16.09 3.27 -20.06
C SER A 283 -16.16 1.86 -20.66
N GLU A 284 -16.90 1.67 -21.75
CA GLU A 284 -16.95 0.39 -22.48
C GLU A 284 -15.57 -0.01 -23.02
N PHE A 285 -14.71 0.95 -23.38
CA PHE A 285 -13.34 0.65 -23.79
C PHE A 285 -12.50 0.12 -22.64
N SER A 286 -12.73 0.56 -21.40
CA SER A 286 -12.03 0.05 -20.23
C SER A 286 -12.44 -1.39 -19.90
N LYS A 287 -13.73 -1.73 -20.05
CA LYS A 287 -14.22 -3.11 -19.92
C LYS A 287 -13.64 -4.02 -21.01
N ARG A 288 -13.59 -3.54 -22.25
CA ARG A 288 -12.93 -4.24 -23.37
C ARG A 288 -11.44 -4.43 -23.11
N LEU A 289 -10.76 -3.41 -22.59
CA LEU A 289 -9.35 -3.48 -22.25
C LEU A 289 -9.08 -4.53 -21.17
N GLN A 290 -9.96 -4.62 -20.16
CA GLN A 290 -9.88 -5.67 -19.14
C GLN A 290 -10.00 -7.07 -19.74
N SER A 291 -10.87 -7.29 -20.72
CA SER A 291 -11.04 -8.62 -21.34
C SER A 291 -9.91 -9.00 -22.30
N GLU A 292 -9.20 -8.02 -22.86
CA GLU A 292 -8.06 -8.24 -23.76
C GLU A 292 -6.71 -8.34 -23.02
N LEU A 293 -6.62 -7.86 -21.78
CA LEU A 293 -5.42 -7.94 -20.94
C LEU A 293 -5.50 -9.13 -19.96
N PRO A 294 -4.59 -10.12 -20.05
CA PRO A 294 -4.71 -11.37 -19.30
C PRO A 294 -4.62 -11.22 -17.77
N ASN A 295 -3.95 -10.16 -17.29
CA ASN A 295 -3.67 -9.92 -15.87
C ASN A 295 -4.18 -8.54 -15.42
N ALA A 296 -5.36 -8.12 -15.91
CA ALA A 296 -5.92 -6.81 -15.61
C ALA A 296 -6.97 -6.82 -14.50
N VAL A 297 -6.82 -5.90 -13.55
CA VAL A 297 -7.87 -5.51 -12.59
C VAL A 297 -8.42 -4.15 -12.98
N ILE A 298 -9.72 -3.95 -12.82
CA ILE A 298 -10.39 -2.69 -13.16
C ILE A 298 -10.91 -2.01 -11.90
N GLN A 299 -10.73 -0.69 -11.82
CA GLN A 299 -11.22 0.16 -10.74
C GLN A 299 -11.97 1.35 -11.33
N LYS A 300 -13.18 1.56 -10.82
CA LYS A 300 -14.04 2.68 -11.21
C LYS A 300 -13.83 3.86 -10.27
N VAL A 301 -13.75 5.07 -10.81
CA VAL A 301 -13.79 6.32 -10.04
C VAL A 301 -15.00 7.13 -10.50
N SER A 302 -15.93 7.39 -9.58
CA SER A 302 -17.14 8.19 -9.86
C SER A 302 -16.88 9.68 -9.67
N GLU A 303 -17.76 10.52 -10.23
CA GLU A 303 -17.78 11.98 -10.04
C GLU A 303 -16.48 12.67 -10.53
N CYS A 304 -15.97 12.24 -11.67
CA CYS A 304 -14.83 12.85 -12.33
C CYS A 304 -14.86 12.57 -13.82
N GLY A 305 -14.31 13.49 -14.61
CA GLY A 305 -14.18 13.36 -16.05
C GLY A 305 -12.91 12.61 -16.45
N HIS A 306 -12.33 13.05 -17.56
CA HIS A 306 -11.21 12.40 -18.24
C HIS A 306 -9.90 12.37 -17.43
N MET A 307 -9.70 13.29 -16.49
CA MET A 307 -8.45 13.41 -15.72
C MET A 307 -8.67 13.21 -14.21
N PRO A 308 -8.97 11.98 -13.76
CA PRO A 308 -9.24 11.69 -12.36
C PRO A 308 -8.00 11.92 -11.47
N HIS A 309 -6.78 11.84 -12.03
CA HIS A 309 -5.54 12.16 -11.32
C HIS A 309 -5.39 13.65 -10.99
N VAL A 310 -6.19 14.50 -11.63
CA VAL A 310 -6.27 15.95 -11.35
C VAL A 310 -7.49 16.27 -10.48
N GLU A 311 -8.64 15.62 -10.71
CA GLU A 311 -9.91 15.90 -10.00
C GLU A 311 -10.03 15.19 -8.65
N LYS A 312 -9.57 13.94 -8.58
CA LYS A 312 -9.63 13.08 -7.38
C LYS A 312 -8.21 12.54 -7.07
N PRO A 313 -7.21 13.43 -6.86
CA PRO A 313 -5.80 13.04 -6.72
C PRO A 313 -5.56 12.10 -5.54
N ASP A 314 -6.29 12.25 -4.42
CA ASP A 314 -6.21 11.34 -3.27
C ASP A 314 -6.64 9.90 -3.62
N THR A 315 -7.74 9.76 -4.36
CA THR A 315 -8.23 8.45 -4.81
C THR A 315 -7.23 7.80 -5.75
N ILE A 316 -6.68 8.55 -6.70
CA ILE A 316 -5.71 8.01 -7.66
C ILE A 316 -4.39 7.65 -6.98
N ALA A 317 -3.85 8.52 -6.12
CA ALA A 317 -2.62 8.23 -5.38
C ALA A 317 -2.78 6.98 -4.51
N ARG A 318 -3.93 6.83 -3.85
CA ARG A 318 -4.25 5.63 -3.07
C ARG A 318 -4.31 4.37 -3.94
N LEU A 319 -5.03 4.40 -5.08
CA LEU A 319 -5.14 3.24 -5.98
C LEU A 319 -3.78 2.83 -6.56
N ILE A 320 -2.93 3.81 -6.92
CA ILE A 320 -1.56 3.56 -7.38
C ILE A 320 -0.74 2.94 -6.23
N ALA A 321 -0.84 3.48 -5.01
CA ALA A 321 -0.11 2.97 -3.85
C ALA A 321 -0.56 1.56 -3.42
N GLU A 322 -1.86 1.28 -3.44
CA GLU A 322 -2.42 -0.05 -3.18
C GLU A 322 -1.90 -1.06 -4.20
N ARG A 323 -1.91 -0.68 -5.48
CA ARG A 323 -1.34 -1.53 -6.53
C ARG A 323 0.15 -1.80 -6.32
N PHE A 324 0.89 -0.75 -5.98
CA PHE A 324 2.31 -0.84 -5.73
C PHE A 324 2.62 -1.80 -4.57
N LYS A 325 1.85 -1.74 -3.49
CA LYS A 325 1.94 -2.67 -2.35
C LYS A 325 1.59 -4.10 -2.76
N GLU A 326 0.53 -4.31 -3.56
CA GLU A 326 0.21 -5.64 -4.09
C GLU A 326 1.35 -6.25 -4.91
N ASP A 327 2.07 -5.45 -5.71
CA ASP A 327 3.16 -5.94 -6.56
C ASP A 327 4.44 -6.24 -5.75
N GLU A 328 4.75 -5.48 -4.69
CA GLU A 328 5.78 -5.85 -3.71
C GLU A 328 5.44 -7.17 -2.98
N LEU A 329 4.16 -7.42 -2.71
CA LEU A 329 3.66 -8.66 -2.09
C LEU A 329 3.69 -9.91 -3.01
N HIS A 330 3.85 -9.75 -4.33
CA HIS A 330 3.70 -10.84 -5.31
C HIS A 330 4.92 -11.06 -6.23
N ARG A 331 6.06 -10.39 -6.04
CA ARG A 331 7.30 -10.81 -6.73
C ARG A 331 7.70 -12.21 -6.26
N PRO A 332 8.20 -13.08 -7.17
CA PRO A 332 8.77 -14.35 -6.77
C PRO A 332 10.13 -14.10 -6.12
N CYS A 333 10.11 -13.65 -4.87
CA CYS A 333 11.20 -13.90 -3.97
C CYS A 333 11.13 -15.38 -3.62
N GLN A 334 12.15 -16.14 -4.02
CA GLN A 334 12.53 -17.34 -3.27
C GLN A 334 12.82 -16.87 -1.83
N GLY A 335 11.84 -17.01 -0.95
CA GLY A 335 11.93 -16.50 0.41
C GLY A 335 10.53 -16.23 0.96
N ILE A 336 10.27 -16.81 2.12
CA ILE A 336 8.98 -16.85 2.81
C ILE A 336 8.36 -15.45 2.99
N ARG A 337 7.04 -15.40 2.75
CA ARG A 337 6.18 -14.21 2.70
C ARG A 337 6.05 -13.50 4.05
N THR A 338 5.97 -12.18 3.99
CA THR A 338 5.48 -11.34 5.09
C THR A 338 4.54 -10.25 4.61
N SER A 339 3.43 -10.12 5.31
CA SER A 339 2.40 -9.12 5.10
C SER A 339 2.59 -7.97 6.09
N TYR A 340 2.92 -6.76 5.62
CA TYR A 340 2.73 -5.56 6.44
C TYR A 340 1.24 -5.18 6.43
N ARG A 341 0.52 -5.44 7.53
CA ARG A 341 -0.85 -4.91 7.73
C ARG A 341 -0.88 -3.98 8.94
N PHE A 342 -1.47 -2.81 8.75
CA PHE A 342 -1.75 -1.83 9.80
C PHE A 342 -2.78 -2.40 10.78
N MET A 343 -2.40 -2.62 12.04
CA MET A 343 -3.38 -2.67 13.13
C MET A 343 -3.77 -1.24 13.46
N LYS A 344 -4.97 -0.83 13.05
CA LYS A 344 -5.56 0.42 13.53
C LYS A 344 -5.96 0.21 14.99
N ARG A 345 -5.25 0.85 15.92
CA ARG A 345 -5.70 0.98 17.31
C ARG A 345 -6.94 1.87 17.32
N PHE A 346 -8.12 1.30 17.57
CA PHE A 346 -9.17 2.04 18.25
C PHE A 346 -8.91 1.85 19.75
N ALA A 347 -8.12 2.74 20.34
CA ALA A 347 -8.02 2.81 21.79
C ALA A 347 -9.37 3.31 22.29
N VAL A 348 -10.23 2.40 22.73
CA VAL A 348 -11.50 2.74 23.41
C VAL A 348 -11.19 2.89 24.90
N ASP A 349 -10.18 3.71 25.23
CA ASP A 349 -9.83 4.04 26.61
C ASP A 349 -9.70 5.55 26.73
N GLY A 350 -10.84 6.19 27.02
CA GLY A 350 -11.02 7.46 27.75
C GLY A 350 -10.21 8.72 27.42
N SER A 351 -9.26 8.70 26.50
CA SER A 351 -8.38 9.82 26.17
C SER A 351 -8.39 10.07 24.66
N GLU A 352 -8.26 11.35 24.29
CA GLU A 352 -8.47 11.93 22.96
C GLU A 352 -7.92 11.13 21.75
N PRO A 353 -8.46 11.33 20.53
CA PRO A 353 -8.05 10.58 19.35
C PRO A 353 -6.64 10.97 18.89
N SER A 354 -5.62 10.36 19.49
CA SER A 354 -4.23 10.47 19.07
C SER A 354 -3.90 9.38 18.05
N ILE A 355 -3.57 9.81 16.81
CA ILE A 355 -2.65 9.26 15.79
C ILE A 355 -2.69 7.72 15.52
N PRO A 356 -2.75 7.25 14.25
CA PRO A 356 -2.71 5.83 13.94
C PRO A 356 -1.41 5.18 14.45
N GLY A 357 -1.52 4.34 15.48
CA GLY A 357 -0.38 3.60 16.02
C GLY A 357 0.11 2.57 15.01
N PHE A 358 1.39 2.65 14.64
CA PHE A 358 2.03 1.66 13.80
C PHE A 358 2.33 0.42 14.65
N SER A 359 1.89 -0.76 14.19
CA SER A 359 2.22 -2.04 14.81
C SER A 359 3.03 -2.88 13.84
N LEU A 360 4.21 -3.34 14.27
CA LEU A 360 5.07 -4.20 13.47
C LEU A 360 4.73 -5.67 13.72
N HIS A 361 4.65 -6.46 12.65
CA HIS A 361 4.74 -7.92 12.72
C HIS A 361 6.21 -8.29 12.94
N LEU A 362 6.54 -8.69 14.16
CA LEU A 362 7.83 -9.22 14.55
C LEU A 362 7.82 -10.73 14.39
N LYS A 363 8.25 -11.27 13.25
CA LYS A 363 8.61 -12.70 13.19
C LYS A 363 10.07 -12.82 13.55
N THR A 364 10.35 -13.23 14.76
CA THR A 364 11.73 -13.38 15.26
C THR A 364 12.42 -14.63 14.72
N THR A 365 11.69 -15.56 14.07
CA THR A 365 12.25 -16.70 13.35
C THR A 365 12.33 -16.50 11.83
N TYR A 366 11.54 -15.59 11.24
CA TYR A 366 11.50 -15.38 9.77
C TYR A 366 11.60 -13.95 9.28
N ASP A 367 11.14 -12.97 10.09
CA ASP A 367 11.04 -11.56 9.73
C ASP A 367 12.09 -10.66 10.35
N LEU A 368 13.33 -11.06 10.19
CA LEU A 368 14.41 -10.09 10.15
C LEU A 368 14.71 -9.57 8.72
N PRO A 369 13.92 -9.76 7.63
CA PRO A 369 14.47 -9.91 6.30
C PRO A 369 14.36 -8.64 5.45
N VAL A 370 13.66 -7.59 5.92
CA VAL A 370 13.37 -6.41 5.10
C VAL A 370 14.49 -5.38 5.25
N GLU A 371 15.31 -5.49 6.30
CA GLU A 371 16.61 -4.82 6.34
C GLU A 371 17.81 -5.77 6.21
N MET A 372 17.63 -7.10 6.28
CA MET A 372 18.74 -8.05 6.32
C MET A 372 18.64 -9.05 5.17
N GLY A 373 19.33 -8.74 4.07
CA GLY A 373 19.46 -9.70 2.96
C GLY A 373 20.17 -10.96 3.43
N PHE A 374 19.57 -12.13 3.22
CA PHE A 374 20.28 -13.40 3.34
C PHE A 374 21.35 -13.47 2.25
N LYS A 375 22.54 -13.95 2.61
CA LYS A 375 23.62 -14.22 1.68
C LYS A 375 23.93 -15.70 1.67
N LEU A 376 24.16 -16.21 0.47
CA LEU A 376 24.70 -17.55 0.28
C LEU A 376 26.12 -17.59 0.85
N SER A 377 26.39 -18.50 1.76
CA SER A 377 27.75 -18.76 2.21
C SER A 377 28.57 -19.48 1.14
N PRO A 378 29.91 -19.50 1.26
CA PRO A 378 30.78 -20.12 0.26
C PRO A 378 30.49 -21.61 -0.02
N ASN A 379 29.81 -22.31 0.90
CA ASN A 379 29.43 -23.71 0.73
C ASN A 379 28.01 -23.91 0.13
N GLY A 380 27.35 -22.83 -0.31
CA GLY A 380 26.03 -22.89 -0.97
C GLY A 380 24.83 -22.90 -0.03
N VAL A 381 25.00 -22.53 1.25
CA VAL A 381 23.92 -22.53 2.26
C VAL A 381 23.47 -21.11 2.58
N TRP A 382 22.16 -20.90 2.75
CA TRP A 382 21.59 -19.60 3.13
C TRP A 382 21.67 -19.41 4.65
N ASN A 383 22.84 -19.07 5.17
CA ASN A 383 23.10 -18.96 6.62
C ASN A 383 23.97 -17.75 7.02
N ILE A 384 24.07 -16.74 6.16
CA ILE A 384 24.69 -15.45 6.47
C ILE A 384 23.62 -14.37 6.37
N PHE A 385 23.50 -13.54 7.39
CA PHE A 385 22.58 -12.42 7.46
C PHE A 385 23.26 -11.12 7.01
N GLY A 386 22.48 -10.20 6.44
CA GLY A 386 22.94 -8.87 6.01
C GLY A 386 22.40 -7.76 6.91
N GLY A 387 22.50 -6.51 6.46
CA GLY A 387 21.82 -5.39 7.15
C GLY A 387 22.36 -5.03 8.52
N ARG A 388 21.48 -4.53 9.40
CA ARG A 388 21.80 -4.11 10.77
C ARG A 388 22.13 -5.28 11.71
N LEU A 389 21.67 -6.50 11.41
CA LEU A 389 22.02 -7.72 12.17
C LEU A 389 22.77 -8.70 11.24
N ALA A 390 23.96 -8.27 10.80
CA ALA A 390 24.83 -9.06 9.92
C ALA A 390 25.49 -10.24 10.65
N TRP A 391 24.68 -11.21 11.06
CA TRP A 391 25.11 -12.43 11.74
C TRP A 391 25.61 -13.53 10.79
N GLY A 392 26.36 -14.49 11.32
CA GLY A 392 26.72 -15.73 10.65
C GLY A 392 25.98 -16.97 11.21
N PRO A 393 26.41 -18.18 10.84
CA PRO A 393 25.78 -19.44 11.24
C PRO A 393 25.71 -19.67 12.77
N GLU A 394 26.56 -19.00 13.54
CA GLU A 394 26.54 -18.99 15.01
C GLU A 394 25.25 -18.38 15.61
N ALA A 395 24.49 -17.60 14.85
CA ALA A 395 23.18 -17.10 15.25
C ALA A 395 22.02 -18.04 14.90
N ILE A 396 22.29 -19.19 14.26
CA ILE A 396 21.28 -20.16 13.82
C ILE A 396 21.37 -21.40 14.69
N VAL A 397 20.23 -21.94 15.09
CA VAL A 397 20.15 -23.16 15.91
C VAL A 397 20.83 -24.36 15.23
N CYS A 398 21.48 -25.21 16.02
CA CYS A 398 22.24 -26.34 15.46
C CYS A 398 21.39 -27.55 15.06
N ASP A 399 20.15 -27.64 15.55
CA ASP A 399 19.23 -28.76 15.36
C ASP A 399 18.30 -28.61 14.14
N ASP A 400 18.47 -27.53 13.36
CA ASP A 400 17.89 -27.41 12.02
C ASP A 400 18.93 -27.79 10.94
N PRO A 401 18.86 -29.01 10.37
CA PRO A 401 19.88 -29.51 9.45
C PRO A 401 19.90 -28.77 8.11
N ASN A 402 18.84 -28.03 7.76
CA ASN A 402 18.71 -27.38 6.45
C ASN A 402 19.64 -26.16 6.30
N PHE A 403 20.01 -25.52 7.40
CA PHE A 403 20.74 -24.25 7.40
C PHE A 403 22.13 -24.31 8.05
N GLN A 404 22.54 -25.49 8.53
CA GLN A 404 23.87 -25.74 9.10
C GLN A 404 24.25 -24.72 10.19
N GLY A 405 23.32 -24.47 11.12
CA GLY A 405 23.56 -23.58 12.25
C GLY A 405 24.64 -24.10 13.19
N ARG A 406 25.32 -23.17 13.87
CA ARG A 406 26.38 -23.43 14.85
C ARG A 406 26.05 -22.89 16.25
N GLY A 407 24.84 -22.37 16.44
CA GLY A 407 24.31 -21.96 17.74
C GLY A 407 23.92 -23.15 18.60
N ASN A 408 23.13 -22.88 19.64
CA ASN A 408 22.55 -23.88 20.54
C ASN A 408 21.28 -24.51 19.93
N PRO A 409 20.77 -25.61 20.50
CA PRO A 409 19.49 -26.20 20.08
C PRO A 409 18.33 -25.23 20.22
N SER A 410 17.31 -25.38 19.36
CA SER A 410 16.10 -24.58 19.40
C SER A 410 15.41 -24.66 20.76
N SER A 411 14.86 -23.52 21.19
CA SER A 411 14.04 -23.42 22.41
C SER A 411 12.54 -23.62 22.14
N GLY A 412 12.16 -23.88 20.90
CA GLY A 412 10.78 -24.05 20.46
C GLY A 412 10.67 -24.79 19.13
N ASP A 413 9.51 -24.67 18.49
CA ASP A 413 9.23 -25.36 17.24
C ASP A 413 10.10 -24.87 16.09
N ILE A 414 10.61 -25.80 15.29
CA ILE A 414 11.40 -25.48 14.09
C ILE A 414 10.45 -25.20 12.94
N PHE A 415 10.64 -24.10 12.21
CA PHE A 415 10.03 -23.93 10.91
C PHE A 415 11.07 -24.15 9.81
N HIS A 416 10.78 -25.14 8.96
CA HIS A 416 11.80 -25.74 8.10
C HIS A 416 12.14 -24.92 6.86
N ALA A 417 11.34 -23.90 6.52
CA ALA A 417 11.54 -23.19 5.27
C ALA A 417 12.59 -22.06 5.35
N ALA A 418 13.07 -21.68 6.54
CA ALA A 418 14.15 -20.69 6.70
C ALA A 418 14.95 -20.89 8.02
N PRO A 419 16.13 -20.26 8.17
CA PRO A 419 16.98 -20.44 9.35
C PRO A 419 16.31 -20.02 10.66
N ASN A 420 16.30 -20.91 11.64
CA ASN A 420 15.77 -20.64 12.97
C ASN A 420 16.84 -19.95 13.85
N ILE A 421 16.51 -18.79 14.42
CA ILE A 421 17.45 -17.95 15.17
C ILE A 421 17.66 -18.49 16.58
N ASP A 422 18.92 -18.59 17.01
CA ASP A 422 19.31 -18.95 18.36
C ASP A 422 19.21 -17.75 19.32
N HIS A 423 18.02 -17.57 19.89
CA HIS A 423 17.78 -16.53 20.89
C HIS A 423 18.50 -16.75 22.23
N SER A 424 19.15 -17.90 22.46
CA SER A 424 19.95 -18.11 23.67
C SER A 424 21.27 -17.34 23.66
N GLN A 425 21.71 -16.86 22.49
CA GLN A 425 22.93 -16.06 22.37
C GLN A 425 22.72 -14.60 22.83
N ASP A 426 23.62 -14.10 23.67
CA ASP A 426 23.55 -12.73 24.20
C ASP A 426 23.62 -11.68 23.09
N PHE A 427 24.46 -11.90 22.08
CA PHE A 427 24.60 -10.95 20.96
C PHE A 427 23.32 -10.87 20.14
N VAL A 428 22.68 -12.01 19.84
CA VAL A 428 21.39 -12.06 19.14
C VAL A 428 20.35 -11.25 19.91
N ARG A 429 20.23 -11.47 21.22
CA ARG A 429 19.25 -10.73 22.03
C ARG A 429 19.55 -9.25 22.09
N ARG A 430 20.83 -8.87 22.28
CA ARG A 430 21.25 -7.46 22.30
C ARG A 430 20.87 -6.78 21.00
N ASP A 431 21.24 -7.34 19.86
CA ASP A 431 21.06 -6.68 18.58
C ASP A 431 19.56 -6.61 18.21
N ILE A 432 18.74 -7.61 18.57
CA ILE A 432 17.27 -7.54 18.46
C ILE A 432 16.70 -6.40 19.32
N LYS A 433 17.15 -6.25 20.57
CA LYS A 433 16.70 -5.16 21.46
C LYS A 433 17.05 -3.79 20.89
N GLU A 434 18.24 -3.64 20.31
CA GLU A 434 18.66 -2.39 19.64
C GLU A 434 17.78 -2.10 18.42
N TRP A 435 17.49 -3.11 17.59
CA TRP A 435 16.63 -2.96 16.43
C TRP A 435 15.18 -2.60 16.81
N LEU A 436 14.61 -3.25 17.83
CA LEU A 436 13.29 -2.91 18.36
C LEU A 436 13.22 -1.47 18.88
N ASN A 437 14.26 -1.02 19.57
CA ASN A 437 14.35 0.36 20.04
C ASN A 437 14.45 1.34 18.88
N TRP A 438 15.22 1.03 17.84
CA TRP A 438 15.28 1.85 16.62
C TRP A 438 13.92 1.93 15.91
N LEU A 439 13.20 0.81 15.77
CA LEU A 439 11.85 0.81 15.19
C LEU A 439 10.89 1.72 15.96
N ARG A 440 10.98 1.72 17.29
CA ARG A 440 10.12 2.57 18.12
C ARG A 440 10.55 4.04 18.10
N ASN A 441 11.84 4.31 18.30
CA ASN A 441 12.35 5.66 18.51
C ASN A 441 12.53 6.44 17.20
N ASP A 442 12.96 5.78 16.14
CA ASP A 442 13.35 6.42 14.87
C ASP A 442 12.26 6.27 13.79
N ILE A 443 11.53 5.14 13.78
CA ILE A 443 10.50 4.87 12.76
C ILE A 443 9.09 5.22 13.27
N GLY A 444 8.85 5.15 14.58
CA GLY A 444 7.59 5.53 15.21
C GLY A 444 6.60 4.38 15.41
N PHE A 445 7.08 3.15 15.56
CA PHE A 445 6.22 2.03 15.97
C PHE A 445 5.87 2.09 17.46
N ASP A 446 4.60 1.82 17.79
CA ASP A 446 4.10 1.88 19.17
C ASP A 446 3.94 0.51 19.82
N GLY A 447 3.90 -0.57 19.04
CA GLY A 447 3.65 -1.90 19.59
C GLY A 447 3.92 -3.07 18.66
N TRP A 448 3.95 -4.25 19.25
CA TRP A 448 4.49 -5.47 18.64
C TRP A 448 3.42 -6.54 18.44
N ARG A 449 3.31 -7.08 17.22
CA ARG A 449 2.67 -8.36 16.92
C ARG A 449 3.77 -9.37 16.70
N LEU A 450 4.04 -10.21 17.69
CA LEU A 450 5.06 -11.25 17.63
C LEU A 450 4.47 -12.46 16.90
N ASP A 451 5.05 -12.83 15.77
CA ASP A 451 4.67 -13.97 14.93
C ASP A 451 5.32 -15.25 15.42
N PHE A 452 4.66 -16.37 15.13
CA PHE A 452 5.18 -17.71 15.36
C PHE A 452 5.91 -17.86 16.72
N VAL A 453 5.29 -17.37 17.79
CA VAL A 453 5.94 -17.30 19.13
C VAL A 453 6.12 -18.67 19.78
N ARG A 454 5.70 -19.73 19.10
CA ARG A 454 6.02 -21.12 19.44
C ARG A 454 7.45 -21.50 19.06
N GLY A 455 8.09 -20.76 18.16
CA GLY A 455 9.44 -21.07 17.70
C GLY A 455 10.54 -20.80 18.73
N PHE A 456 10.24 -20.11 19.83
CA PHE A 456 11.22 -19.74 20.84
C PHE A 456 10.57 -19.43 22.19
N SER A 457 11.38 -19.48 23.26
CA SER A 457 10.90 -19.26 24.63
C SER A 457 10.25 -17.89 24.84
N GLY A 458 9.10 -17.87 25.52
CA GLY A 458 8.45 -16.64 25.98
C GLY A 458 9.33 -15.81 26.93
N GLY A 459 10.34 -16.41 27.57
CA GLY A 459 11.33 -15.67 28.37
C GLY A 459 12.13 -14.66 27.55
N TYR A 460 12.44 -14.96 26.29
CA TYR A 460 13.11 -14.00 25.41
C TYR A 460 12.17 -12.88 24.97
N VAL A 461 10.89 -13.20 24.73
CA VAL A 461 9.85 -12.19 24.46
C VAL A 461 9.77 -11.17 25.60
N LYS A 462 9.84 -11.64 26.86
CA LYS A 462 9.88 -10.75 28.02
C LYS A 462 11.03 -9.75 27.91
N GLU A 463 12.26 -10.22 27.67
CA GLU A 463 13.43 -9.34 27.52
C GLU A 463 13.24 -8.30 26.40
N TYR A 464 12.70 -8.72 25.26
CA TYR A 464 12.45 -7.84 24.11
C TYR A 464 11.41 -6.78 24.42
N VAL A 465 10.29 -7.16 25.03
CA VAL A 465 9.21 -6.24 25.39
C VAL A 465 9.66 -5.27 26.49
N GLU A 466 10.36 -5.74 27.51
CA GLU A 466 10.88 -4.88 28.59
C GLU A 466 11.93 -3.88 28.07
N ALA A 467 12.84 -4.32 27.21
CA ALA A 467 13.89 -3.46 26.67
C ALA A 467 13.38 -2.42 25.66
N SER A 468 12.31 -2.75 24.92
CA SER A 468 11.73 -1.85 23.91
C SER A 468 10.52 -1.07 24.41
N ASN A 469 9.96 -1.41 25.57
CA ASN A 469 8.83 -0.75 26.25
C ASN A 469 7.70 -0.27 25.30
N PRO A 470 7.06 -1.18 24.55
CA PRO A 470 5.96 -0.84 23.65
C PRO A 470 4.68 -0.48 24.43
N ALA A 471 3.78 0.26 23.79
CA ALA A 471 2.42 0.49 24.29
C ALA A 471 1.59 -0.80 24.36
N PHE A 472 1.87 -1.77 23.48
CA PHE A 472 1.27 -3.10 23.53
C PHE A 472 2.15 -4.17 22.85
N ALA A 473 2.00 -5.42 23.27
CA ALA A 473 2.63 -6.58 22.65
C ALA A 473 1.64 -7.76 22.59
N ILE A 474 1.60 -8.46 21.46
CA ILE A 474 0.67 -9.56 21.20
C ILE A 474 1.41 -10.69 20.50
N GLY A 475 1.40 -11.90 21.06
CA GLY A 475 1.96 -13.09 20.44
C GLY A 475 0.95 -13.93 19.67
N GLU A 476 1.37 -14.42 18.51
CA GLU A 476 0.69 -15.45 17.75
C GLU A 476 1.12 -16.84 18.22
N TYR A 477 0.53 -17.27 19.34
CA TYR A 477 0.63 -18.65 19.78
C TYR A 477 -0.50 -19.44 19.12
N TRP A 478 -0.21 -20.09 18.00
CA TRP A 478 -1.19 -20.90 17.27
C TRP A 478 -0.84 -22.38 17.37
N ASP A 479 -1.74 -23.16 17.97
CA ASP A 479 -1.64 -24.60 18.07
C ASP A 479 -2.96 -25.29 17.71
N SER A 480 -2.93 -26.60 17.54
CA SER A 480 -4.11 -27.38 17.20
C SER A 480 -5.06 -27.52 18.39
N LEU A 481 -6.35 -27.30 18.11
CA LEU A 481 -7.44 -27.58 19.03
C LEU A 481 -7.65 -29.09 19.21
N ALA A 482 -8.35 -29.47 20.27
CA ALA A 482 -8.73 -30.86 20.51
C ALA A 482 -9.96 -31.25 19.67
N TYR A 483 -9.85 -32.38 18.97
CA TYR A 483 -10.94 -32.97 18.18
C TYR A 483 -11.12 -34.45 18.54
N GLU A 484 -12.36 -34.93 18.52
CA GLU A 484 -12.71 -36.33 18.71
C GLU A 484 -13.70 -36.75 17.62
N GLY A 485 -13.36 -37.80 16.87
CA GLY A 485 -14.18 -38.27 15.74
C GLY A 485 -14.43 -37.19 14.67
N GLY A 486 -13.48 -36.26 14.47
CA GLY A 486 -13.60 -35.14 13.54
C GLY A 486 -14.41 -33.94 14.06
N ASN A 487 -14.98 -34.03 15.27
CA ASN A 487 -15.75 -32.95 15.88
C ASN A 487 -14.92 -32.20 16.91
N LEU A 488 -15.12 -30.88 17.01
CA LEU A 488 -14.45 -30.06 18.02
C LEU A 488 -14.89 -30.51 19.42
N CYS A 489 -13.92 -30.88 20.27
CA CYS A 489 -14.20 -31.20 21.66
C CYS A 489 -14.79 -29.96 22.36
N TYR A 490 -15.77 -30.17 23.25
CA TYR A 490 -16.31 -29.08 24.07
C TYR A 490 -15.23 -28.45 24.96
N ASN A 491 -14.48 -29.30 25.67
CA ASN A 491 -13.41 -28.84 26.54
C ASN A 491 -12.14 -28.54 25.73
N GLN A 492 -11.74 -27.27 25.73
CA GLN A 492 -10.49 -26.77 25.10
C GLN A 492 -9.52 -26.20 26.15
N ASP A 493 -9.65 -26.56 27.42
CA ASP A 493 -8.83 -26.09 28.53
C ASP A 493 -7.36 -26.33 28.29
N SER A 494 -7.00 -27.52 27.82
CA SER A 494 -5.63 -27.85 27.45
C SER A 494 -5.06 -26.90 26.39
N HIS A 495 -5.88 -26.43 25.44
CA HIS A 495 -5.45 -25.48 24.42
C HIS A 495 -5.27 -24.07 24.99
N ARG A 496 -6.27 -23.52 25.69
CA ARG A 496 -6.14 -22.18 26.32
C ARG A 496 -5.05 -22.15 27.39
N GLN A 497 -4.80 -23.27 28.09
CA GLN A 497 -3.72 -23.39 29.08
C GLN A 497 -2.34 -23.26 28.45
N ARG A 498 -2.09 -23.85 27.26
CA ARG A 498 -0.79 -23.68 26.58
C ARG A 498 -0.53 -22.22 26.23
N ILE A 499 -1.55 -21.49 25.78
CA ILE A 499 -1.42 -20.06 25.49
C ILE A 499 -1.21 -19.25 26.77
N VAL A 500 -1.94 -19.53 27.86
CA VAL A 500 -1.75 -18.88 29.16
C VAL A 500 -0.36 -19.17 29.75
N ASN A 501 0.15 -20.40 29.60
CA ASN A 501 1.50 -20.75 30.00
C ASN A 501 2.54 -19.92 29.25
N TRP A 502 2.37 -19.75 27.93
CA TRP A 502 3.23 -18.88 27.15
C TRP A 502 3.15 -17.42 27.60
N ILE A 503 1.95 -16.87 27.83
CA ILE A 503 1.76 -15.52 28.38
C ILE A 503 2.51 -15.38 29.71
N ASN A 504 2.37 -16.35 30.62
CA ASN A 504 3.09 -16.38 31.89
C ASN A 504 4.61 -16.41 31.70
N ALA A 505 5.12 -17.17 30.73
CA ALA A 505 6.55 -17.22 30.41
C ALA A 505 7.08 -15.85 29.94
N THR A 506 6.25 -15.00 29.34
CA THR A 506 6.59 -13.60 29.04
C THR A 506 6.64 -12.69 30.29
N GLY A 507 6.44 -13.22 31.50
CA GLY A 507 6.21 -12.43 32.71
C GLY A 507 4.87 -11.69 32.68
N GLY A 508 3.94 -12.12 31.81
CA GLY A 508 2.69 -11.41 31.54
C GLY A 508 2.88 -10.06 30.85
N THR A 509 4.03 -9.80 30.20
CA THR A 509 4.30 -8.55 29.48
C THR A 509 3.63 -8.52 28.10
N SER A 510 3.40 -9.69 27.48
CA SER A 510 2.68 -9.83 26.23
C SER A 510 1.26 -10.36 26.44
N SER A 511 0.34 -9.94 25.59
CA SER A 511 -0.94 -10.63 25.36
C SER A 511 -0.76 -11.71 24.28
N ALA A 512 -1.79 -12.51 24.00
CA ALA A 512 -1.79 -13.45 22.88
C ALA A 512 -3.12 -13.44 22.12
N PHE A 513 -3.08 -13.85 20.85
CA PHE A 513 -4.29 -14.12 20.09
C PHE A 513 -5.11 -15.25 20.74
N ASP A 514 -6.41 -15.02 20.93
CA ASP A 514 -7.33 -16.00 21.48
C ASP A 514 -7.84 -16.96 20.39
N VAL A 515 -6.90 -17.78 19.90
CA VAL A 515 -7.16 -18.82 18.91
C VAL A 515 -8.20 -19.83 19.43
N THR A 516 -8.27 -20.02 20.75
CA THR A 516 -9.26 -20.88 21.39
C THR A 516 -10.68 -20.35 21.15
N THR A 517 -10.93 -19.08 21.45
CA THR A 517 -12.24 -18.45 21.19
C THR A 517 -12.59 -18.48 19.71
N LYS A 518 -11.64 -18.18 18.80
CA LYS A 518 -11.86 -18.28 17.34
C LYS A 518 -12.41 -19.65 16.96
N GLY A 519 -11.74 -20.73 17.38
CA GLY A 519 -12.14 -22.08 16.98
C GLY A 519 -13.46 -22.55 17.58
N ILE A 520 -13.76 -22.15 18.81
CA ILE A 520 -15.05 -22.45 19.43
C ILE A 520 -16.18 -21.71 18.70
N LEU A 521 -15.97 -20.44 18.34
CA LEU A 521 -16.96 -19.64 17.61
C LEU A 521 -17.31 -20.24 16.24
N HIS A 522 -16.35 -20.87 15.56
CA HIS A 522 -16.62 -21.61 14.31
C HIS A 522 -17.74 -22.63 14.47
N SER A 523 -17.75 -23.41 15.55
CA SER A 523 -18.80 -24.41 15.79
C SER A 523 -20.03 -23.82 16.48
N ALA A 524 -19.84 -22.89 17.41
CA ALA A 524 -20.91 -22.38 18.25
C ALA A 524 -22.03 -21.67 17.46
N LEU A 525 -21.66 -20.91 16.42
CA LEU A 525 -22.63 -20.14 15.61
C LEU A 525 -23.48 -20.99 14.66
N HIS A 526 -23.23 -22.31 14.60
CA HIS A 526 -24.09 -23.30 13.97
C HIS A 526 -25.00 -23.99 15.00
N ASN A 527 -25.71 -23.19 15.80
CA ASN A 527 -26.68 -23.63 16.82
C ASN A 527 -26.07 -24.54 17.91
N GLN A 528 -24.82 -24.28 18.29
CA GLN A 528 -24.13 -24.98 19.37
C GLN A 528 -23.64 -23.98 20.42
N TYR A 529 -24.49 -23.00 20.78
CA TYR A 529 -24.07 -21.90 21.67
C TYR A 529 -23.75 -22.33 23.10
N TRP A 530 -24.18 -23.53 23.52
CA TRP A 530 -23.72 -24.17 24.76
C TRP A 530 -22.19 -24.32 24.83
N ARG A 531 -21.48 -24.23 23.71
CA ARG A 531 -20.01 -24.18 23.66
C ARG A 531 -19.41 -22.86 24.17
N LEU A 532 -20.19 -21.81 24.33
CA LEU A 532 -19.72 -20.46 24.71
C LEU A 532 -19.64 -20.25 26.22
N ILE A 533 -19.93 -21.27 27.02
CA ILE A 533 -19.83 -21.27 28.48
C ILE A 533 -19.01 -22.49 28.94
N ASP A 534 -18.11 -22.30 29.88
CA ASP A 534 -17.38 -23.40 30.54
C ASP A 534 -18.12 -23.90 31.80
N PRO A 535 -17.73 -25.05 32.39
CA PRO A 535 -18.42 -25.59 33.57
C PRO A 535 -18.38 -24.67 34.81
N GLN A 536 -17.55 -23.61 34.81
CA GLN A 536 -17.47 -22.61 35.87
C GLN A 536 -18.31 -21.36 35.56
N GLY A 537 -19.10 -21.38 34.47
CA GLY A 537 -19.97 -20.28 34.06
C GLY A 537 -19.25 -19.14 33.36
N LYS A 538 -17.99 -19.32 32.94
CA LYS A 538 -17.19 -18.30 32.28
C LYS A 538 -17.20 -18.49 30.76
N PRO A 539 -16.88 -17.45 29.97
CA PRO A 539 -16.68 -17.61 28.54
C PRO A 539 -15.61 -18.65 28.24
N THR A 540 -15.80 -19.42 27.18
CA THR A 540 -14.77 -20.33 26.70
C THR A 540 -13.66 -19.58 25.95
N GLY A 541 -12.44 -20.13 26.01
CA GLY A 541 -11.22 -19.50 25.48
C GLY A 541 -10.39 -18.76 26.55
N ILE A 542 -9.36 -18.03 26.11
CA ILE A 542 -8.44 -17.31 27.02
C ILE A 542 -9.19 -16.20 27.75
N MET A 543 -10.14 -15.54 27.09
CA MET A 543 -10.93 -14.47 27.68
C MET A 543 -11.69 -14.90 28.95
N GLY A 544 -12.00 -16.19 29.13
CA GLY A 544 -12.59 -16.70 30.37
C GLY A 544 -11.61 -16.78 31.55
N TRP A 545 -10.32 -16.86 31.28
CA TRP A 545 -9.28 -17.03 32.29
C TRP A 545 -8.47 -15.75 32.52
N TRP A 546 -8.07 -15.07 31.45
CA TRP A 546 -7.24 -13.87 31.52
C TRP A 546 -7.64 -12.84 30.45
N PRO A 547 -8.79 -12.17 30.61
CA PRO A 547 -9.36 -11.33 29.56
C PRO A 547 -8.49 -10.12 29.23
N SER A 548 -7.71 -9.57 30.18
CA SER A 548 -6.76 -8.50 29.87
C SER A 548 -5.59 -8.90 28.97
N ARG A 549 -5.37 -10.21 28.75
CA ARG A 549 -4.32 -10.76 27.89
C ARG A 549 -4.86 -11.53 26.69
N ALA A 550 -6.18 -11.59 26.53
CA ALA A 550 -6.85 -12.21 25.40
C ALA A 550 -7.08 -11.18 24.29
N VAL A 551 -6.51 -11.43 23.12
CA VAL A 551 -6.78 -10.66 21.90
C VAL A 551 -7.71 -11.47 21.00
N THR A 552 -9.00 -11.16 21.02
CA THR A 552 -10.02 -11.90 20.29
C THR A 552 -10.08 -11.45 18.84
N PHE A 553 -10.34 -12.38 17.92
CA PHE A 553 -10.40 -12.09 16.49
C PHE A 553 -11.27 -13.14 15.79
N LEU A 554 -11.81 -12.79 14.63
CA LEU A 554 -12.48 -13.77 13.75
C LEU A 554 -11.53 -14.27 12.66
N GLU A 555 -10.69 -13.37 12.14
CA GLU A 555 -9.88 -13.63 10.96
C GLU A 555 -8.56 -12.86 11.00
N ASN A 556 -7.53 -13.47 10.43
CA ASN A 556 -6.26 -12.84 10.12
C ASN A 556 -5.84 -13.19 8.69
N HIS A 557 -4.62 -12.82 8.31
CA HIS A 557 -4.12 -12.99 6.94
C HIS A 557 -3.76 -14.45 6.58
N ASP A 558 -3.64 -15.34 7.57
CA ASP A 558 -3.36 -16.78 7.39
C ASP A 558 -4.65 -17.58 7.38
N THR A 559 -5.52 -17.32 8.35
CA THR A 559 -6.77 -18.05 8.51
C THR A 559 -7.76 -17.69 7.41
N GLY A 560 -7.78 -16.43 6.95
CA GLY A 560 -8.62 -15.94 5.87
C GLY A 560 -7.82 -15.36 4.71
N SER A 561 -8.32 -14.27 4.15
CA SER A 561 -7.75 -13.63 2.95
C SER A 561 -7.52 -14.65 1.82
N THR A 562 -6.42 -14.52 1.08
CA THR A 562 -6.07 -15.46 -0.02
C THR A 562 -5.38 -16.73 0.46
N GLN A 563 -4.93 -16.82 1.72
CA GLN A 563 -4.36 -18.06 2.26
C GLN A 563 -5.46 -19.04 2.65
N GLY A 564 -6.49 -18.55 3.35
CA GLY A 564 -7.72 -19.29 3.63
C GLY A 564 -7.49 -20.60 4.37
N HIS A 565 -6.50 -20.67 5.26
CA HIS A 565 -6.16 -21.91 5.98
C HIS A 565 -7.25 -22.35 6.95
N TRP A 566 -7.99 -21.39 7.52
CA TRP A 566 -9.06 -21.66 8.49
C TRP A 566 -10.10 -20.52 8.54
N PRO A 567 -10.86 -20.33 7.43
CA PRO A 567 -11.67 -19.15 7.22
C PRO A 567 -12.96 -19.19 8.04
N PHE A 568 -13.30 -18.08 8.68
CA PHE A 568 -14.53 -17.95 9.45
C PHE A 568 -15.76 -18.00 8.52
N PRO A 569 -16.87 -18.67 8.92
CA PRO A 569 -18.06 -18.77 8.08
C PRO A 569 -18.62 -17.39 7.71
N ARG A 570 -18.72 -17.09 6.42
CA ARG A 570 -19.02 -15.74 5.91
C ARG A 570 -20.39 -15.24 6.35
N GLU A 571 -21.38 -16.13 6.36
CA GLU A 571 -22.75 -15.86 6.80
C GLU A 571 -22.87 -15.65 8.31
N LYS A 572 -21.82 -15.97 9.08
CA LYS A 572 -21.79 -15.82 10.55
C LYS A 572 -20.92 -14.66 11.02
N LEU A 573 -20.32 -13.89 10.11
CA LEU A 573 -19.39 -12.81 10.45
C LEU A 573 -20.01 -11.75 11.38
N THR A 574 -21.24 -11.33 11.12
CA THR A 574 -21.91 -10.31 11.93
C THR A 574 -22.19 -10.79 13.35
N GLN A 575 -22.56 -12.07 13.51
CA GLN A 575 -22.74 -12.71 14.82
C GLN A 575 -21.40 -12.88 15.56
N GLY A 576 -20.35 -13.30 14.86
CA GLY A 576 -19.00 -13.38 15.41
C GLY A 576 -18.50 -12.01 15.91
N TYR A 577 -18.73 -10.95 15.13
CA TYR A 577 -18.35 -9.59 15.53
C TYR A 577 -19.18 -9.10 16.69
N ALA A 578 -20.49 -9.40 16.73
CA ALA A 578 -21.34 -9.08 17.87
C ALA A 578 -20.80 -9.72 19.15
N TYR A 579 -20.27 -10.95 19.08
CA TYR A 579 -19.61 -11.60 20.21
C TYR A 579 -18.31 -10.85 20.60
N ILE A 580 -17.30 -10.82 19.72
CA ILE A 580 -15.96 -10.32 20.12
C ILE A 580 -15.95 -8.82 20.46
N LEU A 581 -16.77 -7.99 19.81
CA LEU A 581 -16.79 -6.54 20.06
C LEU A 581 -17.54 -6.17 21.35
N THR A 582 -18.42 -7.02 21.85
CA THR A 582 -19.19 -6.74 23.07
C THR A 582 -18.60 -7.39 24.32
N HIS A 583 -17.76 -8.40 24.15
CA HIS A 583 -17.23 -9.18 25.26
C HIS A 583 -15.91 -8.64 25.85
N PRO A 584 -15.46 -9.16 27.00
CA PRO A 584 -14.12 -8.90 27.52
C PRO A 584 -13.03 -9.36 26.56
N GLY A 585 -11.77 -9.00 26.82
CA GLY A 585 -10.71 -9.13 25.82
C GLY A 585 -10.55 -7.89 24.94
N THR A 586 -9.53 -7.95 24.10
CA THR A 586 -9.17 -6.88 23.14
C THR A 586 -9.53 -7.35 21.74
N PRO A 587 -10.68 -6.94 21.17
CA PRO A 587 -11.10 -7.41 19.86
C PRO A 587 -10.28 -6.78 18.73
N VAL A 588 -9.96 -7.60 17.73
CA VAL A 588 -9.32 -7.20 16.48
C VAL A 588 -10.34 -7.29 15.34
N VAL A 589 -10.46 -6.19 14.59
CA VAL A 589 -11.25 -6.13 13.37
C VAL A 589 -10.35 -6.41 12.17
N PHE A 590 -10.75 -7.38 11.35
CA PHE A 590 -9.99 -7.75 10.16
C PHE A 590 -10.26 -6.78 9.01
N TYR A 591 -9.20 -6.43 8.26
CA TYR A 591 -9.25 -5.40 7.20
C TYR A 591 -10.32 -5.72 6.15
N ASP A 592 -10.25 -6.91 5.55
CA ASP A 592 -11.11 -7.31 4.44
C ASP A 592 -12.59 -7.31 4.88
N HIS A 593 -12.85 -7.68 6.14
CA HIS A 593 -14.19 -7.63 6.72
C HIS A 593 -14.72 -6.19 6.87
N PHE A 594 -13.86 -5.26 7.25
CA PHE A 594 -14.25 -3.87 7.47
C PHE A 594 -14.39 -3.06 6.18
N TYR A 595 -13.56 -3.32 5.17
CA TYR A 595 -13.52 -2.53 3.95
C TYR A 595 -14.16 -3.21 2.74
N ASP A 596 -14.01 -4.53 2.60
CA ASP A 596 -14.29 -5.22 1.34
C ASP A 596 -15.57 -6.06 1.39
N PHE A 597 -16.00 -6.49 2.57
CA PHE A 597 -17.10 -7.46 2.72
C PHE A 597 -18.48 -6.81 2.93
N GLY A 598 -18.57 -5.48 2.89
CA GLY A 598 -19.84 -4.75 2.97
C GLY A 598 -20.48 -4.74 4.37
N ILE A 599 -19.76 -5.13 5.42
CA ILE A 599 -20.27 -5.16 6.82
C ILE A 599 -19.69 -4.04 7.70
N ARG A 600 -19.10 -3.01 7.09
CA ARG A 600 -18.47 -1.87 7.77
C ARG A 600 -19.38 -1.20 8.78
N ASP A 601 -20.60 -0.89 8.36
CA ASP A 601 -21.56 -0.16 9.20
C ASP A 601 -21.98 -1.00 10.41
N THR A 602 -22.12 -2.31 10.22
CA THR A 602 -22.39 -3.26 11.31
C THR A 602 -21.24 -3.29 12.31
N ILE A 603 -20.00 -3.39 11.84
CA ILE A 603 -18.83 -3.38 12.75
C ILE A 603 -18.71 -2.04 13.48
N THR A 604 -18.97 -0.92 12.79
CA THR A 604 -18.92 0.43 13.37
C THR A 604 -19.99 0.62 14.45
N GLU A 605 -21.21 0.13 14.21
CA GLU A 605 -22.32 0.14 15.18
C GLU A 605 -21.97 -0.68 16.44
N LEU A 606 -21.34 -1.85 16.27
CA LEU A 606 -20.88 -2.69 17.39
C LEU A 606 -19.73 -2.05 18.19
N ILE A 607 -18.78 -1.38 17.52
CA ILE A 607 -17.72 -0.60 18.18
C ILE A 607 -18.34 0.54 19.00
N GLU A 608 -19.35 1.21 18.47
CA GLU A 608 -20.05 2.27 19.19
C GLU A 608 -20.82 1.73 20.40
N ALA A 609 -21.46 0.55 20.28
CA ALA A 609 -22.09 -0.13 21.42
C ALA A 609 -21.09 -0.38 22.54
N ARG A 610 -19.91 -0.92 22.18
CA ARG A 610 -18.81 -1.18 23.11
C ARG A 610 -18.36 0.10 23.83
N ARG A 611 -18.16 1.18 23.07
CA ARG A 611 -17.72 2.48 23.58
C ARG A 611 -18.75 3.11 24.52
N ARG A 612 -20.02 3.13 24.14
CA ARG A 612 -21.11 3.67 24.98
C ARG A 612 -21.33 2.85 26.23
N GLY A 613 -21.19 1.53 26.14
CA GLY A 613 -21.22 0.65 27.31
C GLY A 613 -20.01 0.80 28.22
N GLY A 614 -18.96 1.52 27.82
CA GLY A 614 -17.71 1.57 28.59
C GLY A 614 -17.05 0.19 28.72
N ILE A 615 -17.25 -0.69 27.73
CA ILE A 615 -16.75 -2.06 27.78
C ILE A 615 -15.26 -2.07 27.44
N HIS A 616 -14.46 -2.67 28.32
CA HIS A 616 -13.01 -2.78 28.21
C HIS A 616 -12.57 -4.24 28.38
N CYS A 617 -11.29 -4.52 28.19
CA CYS A 617 -10.76 -5.88 28.19
C CYS A 617 -10.91 -6.62 29.53
N ARG A 618 -11.26 -5.95 30.63
CA ARG A 618 -11.47 -6.54 31.97
C ARG A 618 -12.91 -6.46 32.44
N SER A 619 -13.85 -6.03 31.58
CA SER A 619 -15.25 -5.93 31.98
C SER A 619 -15.74 -7.28 32.52
N PRO A 620 -16.50 -7.31 33.61
CA PRO A 620 -17.08 -8.55 34.10
C PRO A 620 -18.11 -9.07 33.09
N ILE A 621 -18.36 -10.37 33.12
CA ILE A 621 -19.36 -11.01 32.27
C ILE A 621 -20.15 -12.03 33.07
N LYS A 622 -21.47 -12.01 32.91
CA LYS A 622 -22.39 -13.03 33.43
C LYS A 622 -23.18 -13.61 32.26
N ILE A 623 -23.02 -14.92 32.05
CA ILE A 623 -23.75 -15.67 31.02
C ILE A 623 -25.04 -16.18 31.66
N TYR A 624 -26.17 -15.86 31.06
CA TYR A 624 -27.50 -16.28 31.52
C TYR A 624 -27.99 -17.51 30.76
N HIS A 625 -27.77 -17.51 29.44
CA HIS A 625 -28.21 -18.59 28.55
C HIS A 625 -27.08 -19.02 27.63
N ALA A 626 -26.91 -20.32 27.47
CA ALA A 626 -26.02 -20.93 26.48
C ALA A 626 -26.54 -22.33 26.16
N HIS A 627 -27.41 -22.44 25.16
CA HIS A 627 -28.04 -23.69 24.70
C HIS A 627 -28.05 -23.73 23.17
N ASN A 628 -28.71 -24.71 22.53
CA ASN A 628 -28.70 -24.84 21.07
C ASN A 628 -29.33 -23.61 20.36
N ASP A 629 -30.40 -23.07 20.93
CA ASP A 629 -31.19 -22.01 20.28
C ASP A 629 -30.64 -20.59 20.50
N GLY A 630 -29.68 -20.41 21.41
CA GLY A 630 -29.01 -19.13 21.58
C GLY A 630 -28.16 -18.96 22.83
N TYR A 631 -27.64 -17.73 22.94
CA TYR A 631 -26.72 -17.27 23.98
C TYR A 631 -27.11 -15.89 24.49
N VAL A 632 -27.04 -15.68 25.80
CA VAL A 632 -27.26 -14.37 26.42
C VAL A 632 -26.19 -14.11 27.46
N ALA A 633 -25.56 -12.94 27.37
CA ALA A 633 -24.63 -12.47 28.39
C ALA A 633 -24.80 -10.98 28.69
N LYS A 634 -24.67 -10.63 29.97
CA LYS A 634 -24.46 -9.25 30.44
C LYS A 634 -22.96 -8.99 30.53
N ILE A 635 -22.48 -7.93 29.88
CA ILE A 635 -21.09 -7.50 29.91
C ILE A 635 -21.01 -6.14 30.60
N GLY A 636 -20.15 -6.05 31.61
CA GLY A 636 -20.20 -4.95 32.57
C GLY A 636 -21.56 -4.89 33.26
N ASP A 637 -21.98 -3.68 33.58
CA ASP A 637 -23.32 -3.38 34.11
C ASP A 637 -24.20 -2.64 33.11
N THR A 638 -23.74 -2.52 31.87
CA THR A 638 -24.23 -1.53 30.90
C THR A 638 -24.59 -2.13 29.55
N LEU A 639 -24.16 -3.35 29.21
CA LEU A 639 -24.43 -3.98 27.91
C LEU A 639 -24.94 -5.41 28.06
N VAL A 640 -25.94 -5.78 27.26
CA VAL A 640 -26.41 -7.16 27.13
C VAL A 640 -26.38 -7.57 25.66
N LEU A 641 -25.79 -8.73 25.37
CA LEU A 641 -25.84 -9.41 24.07
C LEU A 641 -26.78 -10.60 24.14
N LYS A 642 -27.62 -10.74 23.11
CA LYS A 642 -28.32 -11.98 22.77
C LYS A 642 -27.92 -12.44 21.36
N LEU A 643 -27.59 -13.71 21.21
CA LEU A 643 -27.36 -14.40 19.93
C LEU A 643 -28.39 -15.52 19.75
N GLY A 644 -28.67 -15.88 18.50
CA GLY A 644 -29.53 -17.02 18.15
C GLY A 644 -31.01 -16.66 18.09
N HIS A 645 -31.86 -17.64 17.77
CA HIS A 645 -33.24 -17.42 17.31
C HIS A 645 -34.31 -17.54 18.39
N PHE A 646 -33.94 -17.88 19.63
CA PHE A 646 -34.93 -18.01 20.72
C PHE A 646 -35.53 -16.67 21.15
N ASP A 647 -36.77 -16.70 21.65
CA ASP A 647 -37.50 -15.51 22.06
C ASP A 647 -37.08 -15.06 23.47
N TRP A 648 -36.19 -14.07 23.53
CA TRP A 648 -35.64 -13.52 24.76
C TRP A 648 -35.48 -12.01 24.68
N ASN A 649 -35.70 -11.33 25.81
CA ASN A 649 -35.36 -9.92 26.00
C ASN A 649 -35.12 -9.66 27.50
N PRO A 650 -34.50 -8.52 27.87
CA PRO A 650 -34.15 -8.25 29.27
C PRO A 650 -35.30 -8.29 30.27
N SER A 651 -36.55 -7.95 29.89
CA SER A 651 -37.68 -7.97 30.82
C SER A 651 -38.19 -9.36 31.15
N LYS A 652 -37.72 -10.39 30.43
CA LYS A 652 -38.05 -11.80 30.69
C LYS A 652 -37.07 -12.47 31.66
N GLU A 653 -35.98 -11.80 32.01
CA GLU A 653 -34.92 -12.37 32.82
C GLU A 653 -35.05 -11.91 34.27
N VAL A 654 -35.32 -12.85 35.18
CA VAL A 654 -35.59 -12.56 36.59
C VAL A 654 -34.36 -11.99 37.29
N ASP A 655 -33.17 -12.46 36.92
CA ASP A 655 -31.90 -12.10 37.55
C ASP A 655 -31.14 -10.99 36.80
N LEU A 656 -31.85 -10.17 36.01
CA LEU A 656 -31.28 -9.07 35.23
C LEU A 656 -31.93 -7.72 35.63
N ASP A 657 -31.36 -7.11 36.66
CA ASP A 657 -31.81 -5.81 37.14
C ASP A 657 -31.51 -4.66 36.18
N GLY A 658 -32.36 -3.63 36.21
CA GLY A 658 -32.15 -2.36 35.52
C GLY A 658 -33.10 -2.09 34.35
N SER A 659 -33.08 -0.86 33.85
CA SER A 659 -33.82 -0.46 32.66
C SER A 659 -32.92 -0.59 31.43
N TRP A 660 -33.34 -1.41 30.48
CA TRP A 660 -32.55 -1.76 29.29
C TRP A 660 -33.21 -1.21 28.04
N GLN A 661 -32.46 -0.48 27.24
CA GLN A 661 -32.89 0.04 25.94
C GLN A 661 -32.21 -0.74 24.82
N LYS A 662 -33.02 -1.24 23.88
CA LYS A 662 -32.49 -1.91 22.69
C LYS A 662 -31.67 -0.92 21.87
N PHE A 663 -30.43 -1.27 21.58
CA PHE A 663 -29.48 -0.46 20.83
C PHE A 663 -29.28 -1.00 19.41
N VAL A 664 -29.15 -2.32 19.26
CA VAL A 664 -29.06 -2.99 17.94
C VAL A 664 -30.10 -4.10 17.87
N ASP A 665 -30.75 -4.20 16.71
CA ASP A 665 -31.68 -5.29 16.38
C ASP A 665 -31.37 -5.84 15.00
N LYS A 666 -30.78 -7.05 14.93
CA LYS A 666 -30.60 -7.81 13.68
C LYS A 666 -31.52 -9.04 13.65
N GLY A 667 -32.70 -8.93 14.27
CA GLY A 667 -33.71 -9.98 14.26
C GLY A 667 -33.24 -11.27 14.94
N ILE A 668 -33.23 -12.37 14.19
CA ILE A 668 -32.90 -13.70 14.72
C ILE A 668 -31.39 -13.95 14.90
N ASP A 669 -30.54 -13.08 14.36
CA ASP A 669 -29.09 -13.27 14.45
C ASP A 669 -28.56 -12.81 15.81
N TYR A 670 -28.73 -11.53 16.11
CA TYR A 670 -28.34 -10.96 17.39
C TYR A 670 -29.07 -9.65 17.72
N GLN A 671 -29.12 -9.35 19.01
CA GLN A 671 -29.70 -8.14 19.57
C GLN A 671 -28.84 -7.62 20.71
N LEU A 672 -28.75 -6.29 20.83
CA LEU A 672 -28.00 -5.61 21.88
C LEU A 672 -28.88 -4.65 22.65
N TRP A 673 -28.67 -4.60 23.96
CA TRP A 673 -29.26 -3.58 24.84
C TRP A 673 -28.18 -2.85 25.60
N LEU A 674 -28.39 -1.54 25.78
CA LEU A 674 -27.62 -0.71 26.69
C LEU A 674 -28.49 -0.34 27.88
N ARG A 675 -27.89 -0.29 29.07
CA ARG A 675 -28.58 0.21 30.27
C ARG A 675 -28.84 1.70 30.13
N ARG A 676 -30.03 2.15 30.53
CA ARG A 676 -30.42 3.56 30.56
C ARG A 676 -29.73 4.35 31.65
#